data_AF-A0A656Y1I1-F1
#
_entry.id   AF-A0A656Y1I1-F1
#
_cell.length_a   1.000
_cell.length_b   1.000
_cell.length_c   1.000
_cell.angle_alpha   90.00
_cell.angle_beta   90.00
_cell.angle_gamma   90.00
#
_symmetry.space_group_name_H-M   'P 1'
#
loop_
_entity.id
_entity.type
_entity.pdbx_description
1 polymer ?
#
loop_
_entity_poly.entity_id
_entity_poly.type
_entity_poly.pdbx_seq_one_letter_code
_entity_poly.pdbx_strand_id
1 'polypeptide(L)'
;MVDDGSRILAGRYEVGELIGRGGMAEVHIGHDTRLGRTVAIKILRSDLARDPSFQNRFRREAQSAAALNHPAIVSVYDTGEDVFTEPTGVVAHVPFIVMEYVEGHTVRDILRDGHAVPIEEAVEITAGVLSALEYSHHAGIVHRDIKPANVMLTPTGAVKVMDFGIARAMADSAATMTQTQAVIGTAQYLSPEQARGETVDARSDLYSTGCLLFELLTGRPPFIGDSPVAVAYQHVREAAPVPSTFASDVPDTLDRITLKALAKERDARYSSAAEFRSDLEAAVRGGAVGAPAVGALAAAALIATPATEATQVMAPPVATTQAMPPATSPWASTGAAVATAGPPEEDEGNKRPWLLPLLIGIAVLAVAGIVALLIANANKSNAPEPITVPSVVGMTAAAAEEAITDANLIFVRAEEASDTVEAEHAIRTNPEEGAEVTAEDAITVFISTGPASLAVPDVSGRTEQEATDILTGLGLVVSANRQDDDNPAFPQGQVTKTDPASGTSVSAGSTVTLFVSTGNVLVPDVTGKTKAEATQILNDAKLQVNTSPVESATQAPDTVVSQDVPPNTPVKQGRVINLQIATAPTTATIPNDLVGKTYEQVVAQLQGLGLSSFNRIDEQSESPAGTVIRTDPTAGDEVPLDQQIDIHVASGPGNDPAPSNSPPKP
;
A
#
# COMPACT_ATOMS: atom_id res chain seq x y z
N MET A 1 28.90 15.29 19.30
CA MET A 1 28.44 14.79 20.59
C MET A 1 27.47 15.82 21.14
N VAL A 2 26.18 15.49 21.14
CA VAL A 2 25.18 16.16 21.97
C VAL A 2 25.11 15.35 23.26
N ASP A 3 24.79 16.00 24.38
CA ASP A 3 24.82 15.40 25.71
C ASP A 3 23.58 14.49 25.89
N ASP A 4 23.76 13.18 25.70
CA ASP A 4 22.68 12.18 25.75
C ASP A 4 22.40 11.77 27.20
N GLY A 5 21.95 12.74 28.00
CA GLY A 5 21.55 12.53 29.39
C GLY A 5 20.36 11.60 29.47
N SER A 6 20.49 10.51 30.24
CA SER A 6 19.53 9.39 30.18
C SER A 6 18.08 9.84 30.43
N ARG A 7 17.21 9.49 29.49
CA ARG A 7 15.79 9.90 29.54
C ARG A 7 15.06 9.08 30.58
N ILE A 8 14.63 9.70 31.68
CA ILE A 8 13.90 9.03 32.77
C ILE A 8 12.40 9.33 32.67
N LEU A 9 11.61 8.39 32.16
CA LEU A 9 10.14 8.53 32.08
C LEU A 9 9.52 8.47 33.48
N ALA A 10 8.58 9.38 33.75
CA ALA A 10 7.85 9.51 35.02
C ALA A 10 8.75 9.52 36.28
N GLY A 11 10.02 9.93 36.17
CA GLY A 11 10.98 9.95 37.28
C GLY A 11 11.35 8.56 37.82
N ARG A 12 11.10 7.47 37.07
CA ARG A 12 11.35 6.09 37.50
C ARG A 12 12.00 5.19 36.46
N TYR A 13 11.67 5.36 35.18
CA TYR A 13 12.08 4.44 34.12
C TYR A 13 13.17 5.05 33.26
N GLU A 14 14.41 4.63 33.50
CA GLU A 14 15.54 5.04 32.69
C GLU A 14 15.48 4.31 31.34
N VAL A 15 15.42 5.08 30.25
CA VAL A 15 15.37 4.58 28.87
C VAL A 15 16.79 4.42 28.34
N GLY A 16 17.10 3.21 27.87
CA GLY A 16 18.34 2.88 27.19
C GLY A 16 18.15 2.72 25.69
N GLU A 17 18.93 1.81 25.10
CA GLU A 17 19.00 1.59 23.66
C GLU A 17 17.66 1.15 23.03
N LEU A 18 17.46 1.54 21.77
CA LEU A 18 16.31 1.14 20.96
C LEU A 18 16.49 -0.33 20.52
N ILE A 19 15.62 -1.22 21.01
CA ILE A 19 15.65 -2.67 20.71
C ILE A 19 14.63 -3.09 19.65
N GLY A 20 13.66 -2.24 19.30
CA GLY A 20 12.69 -2.52 18.24
C GLY A 20 11.93 -1.30 17.75
N ARG A 21 11.52 -1.29 16.48
CA ARG A 21 10.77 -0.17 15.88
C ARG A 21 9.58 -0.68 15.07
N GLY A 22 8.38 -0.45 15.57
CA GLY A 22 7.12 -0.76 14.87
C GLY A 22 6.60 0.42 14.06
N GLY A 23 5.52 0.20 13.31
CA GLY A 23 4.83 1.29 12.59
C GLY A 23 4.29 2.37 13.53
N MET A 24 3.83 1.97 14.73
CA MET A 24 3.17 2.84 15.70
C MET A 24 4.05 3.28 16.87
N ALA A 25 4.94 2.42 17.36
CA ALA A 25 5.69 2.62 18.59
C ALA A 25 7.16 2.18 18.46
N GLU A 26 8.01 2.77 19.28
CA GLU A 26 9.42 2.41 19.47
C GLU A 26 9.58 1.66 20.79
N VAL A 27 10.38 0.59 20.81
CA VAL A 27 10.63 -0.25 21.98
C VAL A 27 12.08 -0.11 22.38
N HIS A 28 12.31 0.35 23.61
CA HIS A 28 13.62 0.48 24.21
C HIS A 28 13.84 -0.57 25.30
N ILE A 29 15.09 -0.98 25.52
CA ILE A 29 15.48 -1.56 26.81
C ILE A 29 15.52 -0.43 27.85
N GLY A 30 15.22 -0.73 29.12
CA GLY A 30 15.29 0.25 30.19
C GLY A 30 15.37 -0.35 31.57
N HIS A 31 15.49 0.51 32.58
CA HIS A 31 15.67 0.11 33.97
C HIS A 31 14.59 0.73 34.88
N ASP A 32 13.88 -0.12 35.63
CA ASP A 32 12.95 0.27 36.68
C ASP A 32 13.74 0.62 37.94
N THR A 33 14.21 1.87 38.05
CA THR A 33 15.12 2.34 39.12
C THR A 33 14.56 2.14 40.53
N ARG A 34 13.25 1.94 40.69
CA ARG A 34 12.59 1.66 41.97
C ARG A 34 12.61 0.17 42.35
N LEU A 35 12.67 -0.73 41.37
CA LEU A 35 12.65 -2.19 41.58
C LEU A 35 13.97 -2.89 41.18
N GLY A 36 14.93 -2.17 40.61
CA GLY A 36 16.26 -2.69 40.28
C GLY A 36 16.27 -3.72 39.14
N ARG A 37 15.30 -3.67 38.23
CA ARG A 37 15.09 -4.67 37.17
C ARG A 37 15.11 -4.06 35.76
N THR A 38 15.60 -4.83 34.80
CA THR A 38 15.47 -4.55 33.38
C THR A 38 14.00 -4.70 32.94
N VAL A 39 13.55 -3.82 32.05
CA VAL A 39 12.21 -3.78 31.47
C VAL A 39 12.30 -3.42 29.99
N ALA A 40 11.29 -3.81 29.21
CA ALA A 40 11.07 -3.23 27.89
C ALA A 40 10.11 -2.04 28.03
N ILE A 41 10.40 -0.95 27.34
CA ILE A 41 9.63 0.30 27.37
C ILE A 41 9.15 0.60 25.96
N LYS A 42 7.85 0.39 25.72
CA LYS A 42 7.19 0.71 24.45
C LYS A 42 6.68 2.15 24.53
N ILE A 43 7.11 3.01 23.62
CA ILE A 43 6.82 4.45 23.59
C ILE A 43 6.09 4.76 22.28
N LEU A 44 4.96 5.45 22.34
CA LEU A 44 4.26 5.90 21.14
C LEU A 44 5.13 6.93 20.39
N ARG A 45 5.32 6.77 19.08
CA ARG A 45 6.19 7.68 18.30
C ARG A 45 5.67 9.11 18.36
N SER A 46 6.57 10.09 18.42
CA SER A 46 6.21 11.51 18.62
C SER A 46 5.40 12.13 17.48
N ASP A 47 5.55 11.62 16.24
CA ASP A 47 4.73 12.01 15.09
C ASP A 47 3.28 11.52 15.20
N LEU A 48 3.06 10.34 15.79
CA LEU A 48 1.74 9.75 16.01
C LEU A 48 1.11 10.14 17.37
N ALA A 49 1.92 10.55 18.35
CA ALA A 49 1.46 10.90 19.70
C ALA A 49 0.50 12.12 19.73
N ARG A 50 0.46 12.91 18.66
CA ARG A 50 -0.47 14.03 18.48
C ARG A 50 -1.89 13.60 18.10
N ASP A 51 -2.09 12.37 17.62
CA ASP A 51 -3.39 11.88 17.15
C ASP A 51 -4.15 11.11 18.25
N PRO A 52 -5.35 11.56 18.67
CA PRO A 52 -6.17 10.86 19.65
C PRO A 52 -6.55 9.43 19.27
N SER A 53 -6.61 9.07 17.98
CA SER A 53 -6.90 7.71 17.53
C SER A 53 -5.77 6.75 17.94
N PHE A 54 -4.52 7.10 17.63
CA PHE A 54 -3.33 6.35 18.02
C PHE A 54 -3.14 6.32 19.53
N GLN A 55 -3.34 7.45 20.25
CA GLN A 55 -3.32 7.43 21.72
C GLN A 55 -4.34 6.45 22.31
N ASN A 56 -5.58 6.45 21.81
CA ASN A 56 -6.64 5.58 22.32
C ASN A 56 -6.42 4.11 21.93
N ARG A 57 -5.83 3.83 20.76
CA ARG A 57 -5.38 2.49 20.36
C ARG A 57 -4.32 1.95 21.33
N PHE A 58 -3.31 2.77 21.64
CA PHE A 58 -2.20 2.43 22.54
C PHE A 58 -2.66 2.18 23.99
N ARG A 59 -3.53 3.05 24.55
CA ARG A 59 -4.09 2.84 25.90
C ARG A 59 -4.94 1.56 25.99
N ARG A 60 -5.68 1.17 24.93
CA ARG A 60 -6.51 -0.05 24.90
C ARG A 60 -5.68 -1.33 24.81
N GLU A 61 -4.62 -1.32 24.03
CA GLU A 61 -3.62 -2.40 23.95
C GLU A 61 -3.02 -2.66 25.34
N ALA A 62 -2.52 -1.61 26.00
CA ALA A 62 -1.97 -1.70 27.35
C ALA A 62 -2.96 -2.29 28.36
N GLN A 63 -4.22 -1.83 28.34
CA GLN A 63 -5.30 -2.33 29.21
C GLN A 63 -5.64 -3.80 28.94
N SER A 64 -5.56 -4.25 27.68
CA SER A 64 -5.86 -5.63 27.30
C SER A 64 -4.76 -6.58 27.76
N ALA A 65 -3.49 -6.21 27.55
CA ALA A 65 -2.35 -7.02 27.97
C ALA A 65 -2.14 -7.02 29.50
N ALA A 66 -2.42 -5.91 30.20
CA ALA A 66 -2.29 -5.82 31.67
C ALA A 66 -3.31 -6.69 32.44
N ALA A 67 -4.35 -7.21 31.79
CA ALA A 67 -5.29 -8.16 32.37
C ALA A 67 -4.78 -9.61 32.37
N LEU A 68 -3.65 -9.89 31.70
CA LEU A 68 -3.15 -11.24 31.44
C LEU A 68 -1.90 -11.55 32.27
N ASN A 69 -1.87 -12.70 32.94
CA ASN A 69 -0.70 -13.20 33.67
C ASN A 69 -0.51 -14.69 33.40
N HIS A 70 0.36 -15.01 32.44
CA HIS A 70 0.61 -16.36 31.96
C HIS A 70 2.09 -16.51 31.55
N PRO A 71 2.77 -17.64 31.82
CA PRO A 71 4.20 -17.78 31.52
C PRO A 71 4.57 -17.49 30.05
N ALA A 72 3.70 -17.89 29.10
CA ALA A 72 3.91 -17.67 27.67
C ALA A 72 3.38 -16.32 27.13
N ILE A 73 3.02 -15.37 28.00
CA ILE A 73 2.62 -14.01 27.63
C ILE A 73 3.66 -13.01 28.16
N VAL A 74 3.93 -11.95 27.40
CA VAL A 74 4.76 -10.81 27.83
C VAL A 74 3.96 -9.97 28.82
N SER A 75 4.41 -9.92 30.07
CA SER A 75 3.67 -9.27 31.15
C SER A 75 3.77 -7.74 31.05
N VAL A 76 2.64 -7.02 31.02
CA VAL A 76 2.64 -5.56 31.22
C VAL A 76 2.72 -5.24 32.71
N TYR A 77 3.61 -4.32 33.08
CA TYR A 77 3.89 -3.95 34.47
C TYR A 77 3.37 -2.58 34.88
N ASP A 78 3.36 -1.61 33.96
CA ASP A 78 3.00 -0.22 34.25
C ASP A 78 2.65 0.54 32.97
N THR A 79 1.94 1.66 33.10
CA THR A 79 1.53 2.51 31.97
C THR A 79 1.59 3.97 32.39
N GLY A 80 2.17 4.85 31.57
CA GLY A 80 2.30 6.26 31.90
C GLY A 80 2.28 7.17 30.67
N GLU A 81 2.43 8.46 30.93
CA GLU A 81 2.56 9.50 29.91
C GLU A 81 3.76 10.37 30.28
N ASP A 82 4.66 10.57 29.32
CA ASP A 82 5.79 11.48 29.42
C ASP A 82 5.42 12.85 28.83
N VAL A 83 5.99 13.92 29.35
CA VAL A 83 5.64 15.30 28.99
C VAL A 83 6.81 15.93 28.26
N PHE A 84 6.79 15.86 26.92
CA PHE A 84 7.85 16.36 26.08
C PHE A 84 7.54 17.77 25.58
N THR A 85 8.34 18.76 25.98
CA THR A 85 8.28 20.12 25.43
C THR A 85 9.20 20.22 24.24
N GLU A 86 8.64 20.40 23.05
CA GLU A 86 9.40 20.61 21.81
C GLU A 86 10.19 21.92 21.83
N PRO A 87 11.25 22.07 21.00
CA PRO A 87 11.94 23.34 20.78
C PRO A 87 11.03 24.49 20.29
N THR A 88 9.84 24.16 19.80
CA THR A 88 8.76 25.07 19.41
C THR A 88 7.98 25.66 20.60
N GLY A 89 8.21 25.17 21.82
CA GLY A 89 7.43 25.47 23.02
C GLY A 89 6.12 24.69 23.14
N VAL A 90 5.80 23.80 22.19
CA VAL A 90 4.62 22.94 22.23
C VAL A 90 4.85 21.77 23.20
N VAL A 91 3.92 21.56 24.12
CA VAL A 91 3.94 20.44 25.08
C VAL A 91 3.14 19.27 24.50
N ALA A 92 3.81 18.14 24.30
CA ALA A 92 3.23 16.89 23.81
C ALA A 92 3.19 15.83 24.92
N HIS A 93 2.06 15.13 25.06
CA HIS A 93 1.90 13.99 25.95
C HIS A 93 2.20 12.71 25.18
N VAL A 94 3.28 12.02 25.54
CA VAL A 94 3.76 10.81 24.86
C VAL A 94 3.49 9.60 25.75
N PRO A 95 2.47 8.77 25.46
CA PRO A 95 2.18 7.61 26.28
C PRO A 95 3.23 6.51 26.11
N PHE A 96 3.49 5.78 27.20
CA PHE A 96 4.40 4.64 27.24
C PHE A 96 3.83 3.47 28.06
N ILE A 97 4.25 2.26 27.70
CA ILE A 97 3.93 1.00 28.37
C ILE A 97 5.24 0.38 28.84
N VAL A 98 5.29 -0.05 30.10
CA VAL A 98 6.43 -0.79 30.65
C VAL A 98 6.03 -2.26 30.78
N MET A 99 6.84 -3.14 30.21
CA MET A 99 6.57 -4.57 30.11
C MET A 99 7.81 -5.41 30.41
N GLU A 100 7.60 -6.71 30.53
CA GLU A 100 8.62 -7.75 30.67
C GLU A 100 9.66 -7.64 29.54
N TYR A 101 10.94 -7.50 29.92
CA TYR A 101 12.04 -7.64 28.96
C TYR A 101 12.25 -9.12 28.68
N VAL A 102 12.00 -9.54 27.45
CA VAL A 102 12.28 -10.90 26.99
C VAL A 102 13.65 -10.89 26.30
N GLU A 103 14.64 -11.48 26.95
CA GLU A 103 15.90 -11.82 26.29
C GLU A 103 15.65 -12.99 25.32
N GLY A 104 15.96 -12.80 24.03
CA GLY A 104 15.63 -13.76 22.98
C GLY A 104 15.55 -13.12 21.59
N HIS A 105 15.01 -13.87 20.63
CA HIS A 105 14.76 -13.43 19.25
C HIS A 105 13.27 -13.57 18.92
N THR A 106 12.77 -12.84 17.92
CA THR A 106 11.41 -13.10 17.39
C THR A 106 11.43 -14.30 16.46
N VAL A 107 10.30 -14.99 16.31
CA VAL A 107 10.15 -16.09 15.34
C VAL A 107 10.36 -15.59 13.91
N ARG A 108 10.11 -14.29 13.64
CA ARG A 108 10.46 -13.64 12.37
C ARG A 108 11.97 -13.60 12.11
N ASP A 109 12.79 -13.43 13.14
CA ASP A 109 14.25 -13.38 12.98
C ASP A 109 14.82 -14.77 12.66
N ILE A 110 14.19 -15.83 13.17
CA ILE A 110 14.52 -17.23 12.88
C ILE A 110 14.13 -17.58 11.44
N LEU A 111 12.94 -17.20 11.01
CA LEU A 111 12.42 -17.45 9.65
C LEU A 111 13.03 -16.54 8.56
N ARG A 112 13.86 -15.56 8.95
CA ARG A 112 14.36 -14.48 8.08
C ARG A 112 15.03 -14.98 6.79
N ASP A 113 15.74 -16.09 6.87
CA ASP A 113 16.51 -16.65 5.74
C ASP A 113 15.68 -17.62 4.88
N GLY A 114 14.36 -17.74 5.11
CA GLY A 114 13.44 -18.56 4.31
C GLY A 114 13.57 -20.07 4.53
N HIS A 115 14.20 -20.49 5.63
CA HIS A 115 14.36 -21.90 6.00
C HIS A 115 13.22 -22.36 6.91
N ALA A 116 12.76 -23.60 6.76
CA ALA A 116 11.86 -24.24 7.70
C ALA A 116 12.57 -24.48 9.06
N VAL A 117 11.79 -24.40 10.14
CA VAL A 117 12.21 -24.72 11.50
C VAL A 117 12.07 -26.23 11.72
N PRO A 118 12.96 -26.91 12.48
CA PRO A 118 12.82 -28.33 12.81
C PRO A 118 11.41 -28.66 13.34
N ILE A 119 10.84 -29.78 12.90
CA ILE A 119 9.42 -30.11 13.11
C ILE A 119 9.03 -30.11 14.60
N GLU A 120 9.89 -30.64 15.47
CA GLU A 120 9.70 -30.64 16.91
C GLU A 120 9.63 -29.21 17.48
N GLU A 121 10.56 -28.34 17.08
CA GLU A 121 10.62 -26.93 17.50
C GLU A 121 9.44 -26.12 16.93
N ALA A 122 9.05 -26.36 15.68
CA ALA A 122 7.86 -25.78 15.06
C ALA A 122 6.57 -26.12 15.85
N VAL A 123 6.45 -27.36 16.34
CA VAL A 123 5.33 -27.77 17.19
C VAL A 123 5.43 -27.17 18.59
N GLU A 124 6.62 -27.13 19.21
CA GLU A 124 6.81 -26.51 20.53
C GLU A 124 6.49 -25.00 20.53
N ILE A 125 6.93 -24.26 19.51
CA ILE A 125 6.55 -22.85 19.29
C ILE A 125 5.03 -22.72 19.21
N THR A 126 4.40 -23.52 18.34
CA THR A 126 2.95 -23.43 18.09
C THR A 126 2.13 -23.82 19.32
N ALA A 127 2.56 -24.84 20.07
CA ALA A 127 1.93 -25.25 21.33
C ALA A 127 2.07 -24.17 22.42
N GLY A 128 3.20 -23.46 22.48
CA GLY A 128 3.40 -22.31 23.36
C GLY A 128 2.47 -21.14 23.03
N VAL A 129 2.34 -20.80 21.74
CA VAL A 129 1.39 -19.79 21.26
C VAL A 129 -0.06 -20.17 21.59
N LEU A 130 -0.45 -21.42 21.35
CA LEU A 130 -1.79 -21.92 21.68
C LEU A 130 -2.06 -21.94 23.19
N SER A 131 -1.05 -22.15 24.02
CA SER A 131 -1.16 -22.01 25.48
C SER A 131 -1.44 -20.57 25.91
N ALA A 132 -0.75 -19.59 25.31
CA ALA A 132 -1.04 -18.17 25.52
C ALA A 132 -2.43 -17.77 25.03
N LEU A 133 -2.85 -18.26 23.86
CA LEU A 133 -4.19 -18.01 23.31
C LEU A 133 -5.30 -18.65 24.16
N GLU A 134 -5.14 -19.90 24.61
CA GLU A 134 -6.11 -20.58 25.50
C GLU A 134 -6.39 -19.74 26.75
N TYR A 135 -5.35 -19.22 27.40
CA TYR A 135 -5.48 -18.37 28.58
C TYR A 135 -6.19 -17.04 28.25
N SER A 136 -5.80 -16.38 27.14
CA SER A 136 -6.38 -15.10 26.72
C SER A 136 -7.87 -15.22 26.31
N HIS A 137 -8.22 -16.29 25.59
CA HIS A 137 -9.57 -16.61 25.15
C HIS A 137 -10.50 -16.88 26.35
N HIS A 138 -10.03 -17.55 27.40
CA HIS A 138 -10.77 -17.71 28.66
C HIS A 138 -10.99 -16.37 29.40
N ALA A 139 -10.10 -15.40 29.25
CA ALA A 139 -10.28 -14.03 29.74
C ALA A 139 -11.18 -13.16 28.84
N GLY A 140 -11.71 -13.71 27.73
CA GLY A 140 -12.53 -12.98 26.76
C GLY A 140 -11.75 -12.04 25.85
N ILE A 141 -10.42 -12.16 25.82
CA ILE A 141 -9.52 -11.35 25.00
C ILE A 141 -9.13 -12.16 23.75
N VAL A 142 -9.12 -11.49 22.59
CA VAL A 142 -8.73 -12.06 21.29
C VAL A 142 -7.57 -11.23 20.77
N HIS A 143 -6.50 -11.88 20.30
CA HIS A 143 -5.23 -11.22 19.99
C HIS A 143 -5.31 -10.41 18.69
N ARG A 144 -5.92 -11.00 17.63
CA ARG A 144 -6.16 -10.46 16.28
C ARG A 144 -4.92 -10.13 15.44
N ASP A 145 -3.72 -10.45 15.91
CA ASP A 145 -2.44 -10.10 15.25
C ASP A 145 -1.35 -11.16 15.53
N ILE A 146 -1.72 -12.45 15.49
CA ILE A 146 -0.74 -13.55 15.60
C ILE A 146 0.09 -13.63 14.32
N LYS A 147 1.41 -13.49 14.46
CA LYS A 147 2.41 -13.52 13.37
C LYS A 147 3.82 -13.72 13.96
N PRO A 148 4.83 -14.13 13.18
CA PRO A 148 6.20 -14.37 13.68
C PRO A 148 6.85 -13.19 14.42
N ALA A 149 6.46 -11.95 14.11
CA ALA A 149 6.99 -10.75 14.77
C ALA A 149 6.47 -10.55 16.21
N ASN A 150 5.31 -11.13 16.55
CA ASN A 150 4.65 -10.97 17.85
C ASN A 150 4.88 -12.19 18.77
N VAL A 151 5.78 -13.10 18.38
CA VAL A 151 6.18 -14.29 19.14
C VAL A 151 7.70 -14.28 19.29
N MET A 152 8.19 -14.45 20.51
CA MET A 152 9.61 -14.57 20.84
C MET A 152 9.94 -15.94 21.44
N LEU A 153 11.20 -16.34 21.26
CA LEU A 153 11.83 -17.49 21.92
C LEU A 153 12.99 -17.00 22.79
N THR A 154 13.02 -17.40 24.05
CA THR A 154 14.18 -17.17 24.93
C THR A 154 15.34 -18.13 24.62
N PRO A 155 16.57 -17.84 25.09
CA PRO A 155 17.69 -18.80 25.07
C PRO A 155 17.43 -20.14 25.79
N THR A 156 16.30 -20.29 26.49
CA THR A 156 15.88 -21.54 27.14
C THR A 156 14.72 -22.23 26.42
N GLY A 157 14.40 -21.84 25.18
CA GLY A 157 13.28 -22.38 24.40
C GLY A 157 11.88 -21.96 24.88
N ALA A 158 11.77 -20.97 25.77
CA ALA A 158 10.46 -20.55 26.28
C ALA A 158 9.79 -19.57 25.30
N VAL A 159 8.57 -19.90 24.88
CA VAL A 159 7.75 -19.08 23.99
C VAL A 159 7.13 -17.90 24.75
N LYS A 160 7.15 -16.71 24.14
CA LYS A 160 6.54 -15.48 24.66
C LYS A 160 5.72 -14.76 23.59
N VAL A 161 4.42 -14.58 23.80
CA VAL A 161 3.53 -13.83 22.91
C VAL A 161 3.30 -12.41 23.45
N MET A 162 3.39 -11.39 22.58
CA MET A 162 3.24 -9.97 22.90
C MET A 162 2.08 -9.31 22.15
N ASP A 163 1.84 -8.01 22.35
CA ASP A 163 0.95 -7.19 21.50
C ASP A 163 -0.52 -7.67 21.40
N PHE A 164 -1.08 -8.18 22.49
CA PHE A 164 -2.47 -8.62 22.58
C PHE A 164 -3.49 -7.47 22.37
N GLY A 165 -4.33 -7.58 21.34
CA GLY A 165 -5.63 -6.91 21.27
C GLY A 165 -5.74 -5.65 20.40
N ILE A 166 -4.74 -5.33 19.56
CA ILE A 166 -4.61 -4.03 18.86
C ILE A 166 -5.59 -3.79 17.67
N ALA A 167 -6.80 -4.37 17.69
CA ALA A 167 -7.83 -4.17 16.68
C ALA A 167 -9.26 -4.29 17.25
N ARG A 168 -9.88 -3.17 17.65
CA ARG A 168 -11.36 -3.06 17.72
C ARG A 168 -11.83 -1.64 17.40
N ALA A 169 -11.58 -1.22 16.17
CA ALA A 169 -12.24 -0.08 15.54
C ALA A 169 -12.84 -0.57 14.22
N MET A 170 -14.15 -0.83 14.19
CA MET A 170 -14.85 -1.24 12.96
C MET A 170 -14.97 -0.10 11.93
N ALA A 171 -14.50 1.11 12.26
CA ALA A 171 -14.29 2.21 11.32
C ALA A 171 -12.93 2.12 10.58
N ASP A 172 -11.91 1.50 11.20
CA ASP A 172 -10.53 1.62 10.71
C ASP A 172 -10.10 0.49 9.77
N SER A 173 -10.85 -0.63 9.65
CA SER A 173 -10.48 -1.70 8.70
C SER A 173 -10.44 -1.19 7.25
N ALA A 174 -11.39 -0.33 6.87
CA ALA A 174 -11.40 0.31 5.56
C ALA A 174 -10.32 1.41 5.42
N ALA A 175 -10.12 2.23 6.46
CA ALA A 175 -9.17 3.35 6.43
C ALA A 175 -7.69 2.91 6.56
N THR A 176 -7.41 1.80 7.25
CA THR A 176 -6.04 1.29 7.41
C THR A 176 -5.55 0.65 6.11
N MET A 177 -6.40 -0.12 5.41
CA MET A 177 -6.00 -0.74 4.14
C MET A 177 -5.74 0.27 3.01
N THR A 178 -6.26 1.51 3.11
CA THR A 178 -6.00 2.59 2.15
C THR A 178 -4.78 3.46 2.51
N GLN A 179 -4.12 3.25 3.66
CA GLN A 179 -2.89 3.98 4.02
C GLN A 179 -1.62 3.15 3.68
N THR A 180 -1.08 3.41 2.49
CA THR A 180 -0.12 2.59 1.74
C THR A 180 1.26 2.35 2.39
N GLN A 181 1.56 2.91 3.56
CA GLN A 181 2.91 2.90 4.16
C GLN A 181 3.07 2.04 5.43
N ALA A 182 2.00 1.45 5.96
CA ALA A 182 2.05 0.68 7.22
C ALA A 182 1.66 -0.82 7.10
N VAL A 183 1.08 -1.24 5.97
CA VAL A 183 0.32 -2.52 5.88
C VAL A 183 1.08 -3.64 5.14
N ILE A 184 2.28 -3.36 4.63
CA ILE A 184 3.02 -4.24 3.71
C ILE A 184 3.38 -5.62 4.32
N GLY A 185 3.45 -5.75 5.66
CA GLY A 185 3.83 -7.00 6.34
C GLY A 185 2.74 -7.72 7.15
N THR A 186 1.49 -7.23 7.18
CA THR A 186 0.45 -7.78 8.10
C THR A 186 -0.53 -8.73 7.41
N ALA A 187 -0.70 -8.64 6.09
CA ALA A 187 -1.75 -9.38 5.37
C ALA A 187 -1.60 -10.91 5.41
N GLN A 188 -0.36 -11.42 5.44
CA GLN A 188 0.02 -12.84 5.36
C GLN A 188 -0.51 -13.73 6.49
N TYR A 189 -1.10 -13.14 7.55
CA TYR A 189 -1.62 -13.85 8.72
C TYR A 189 -3.07 -13.47 9.05
N LEU A 190 -3.74 -12.68 8.20
CA LEU A 190 -5.13 -12.28 8.43
C LEU A 190 -6.08 -13.48 8.34
N SER A 191 -7.06 -13.57 9.23
CA SER A 191 -8.16 -14.52 9.03
C SER A 191 -9.09 -14.07 7.88
N PRO A 192 -9.80 -15.00 7.20
CA PRO A 192 -10.75 -14.69 6.12
C PRO A 192 -11.84 -13.69 6.53
N GLU A 193 -12.23 -13.67 7.80
CA GLU A 193 -13.18 -12.72 8.39
C GLU A 193 -12.57 -11.33 8.63
N GLN A 194 -11.29 -11.24 9.01
CA GLN A 194 -10.59 -9.94 9.11
C GLN A 194 -10.43 -9.30 7.72
N ALA A 195 -10.08 -10.09 6.71
CA ALA A 195 -9.99 -9.64 5.32
C ALA A 195 -11.34 -9.16 4.74
N ARG A 196 -12.46 -9.72 5.24
CA ARG A 196 -13.83 -9.27 4.92
C ARG A 196 -14.35 -8.12 5.79
N GLY A 197 -13.62 -7.72 6.84
CA GLY A 197 -14.07 -6.70 7.80
C GLY A 197 -15.20 -7.15 8.74
N GLU A 198 -15.41 -8.46 8.88
CA GLU A 198 -16.45 -9.06 9.72
C GLU A 198 -16.11 -8.98 11.22
N THR A 199 -17.02 -9.46 12.07
CA THR A 199 -16.74 -9.69 13.50
C THR A 199 -15.59 -10.70 13.69
N VAL A 200 -14.63 -10.38 14.55
CA VAL A 200 -13.40 -11.19 14.77
C VAL A 200 -13.45 -11.87 16.14
N ASP A 201 -13.31 -13.19 16.18
CA ASP A 201 -13.47 -14.04 17.36
C ASP A 201 -12.23 -14.92 17.65
N ALA A 202 -12.31 -15.79 18.66
CA ALA A 202 -11.19 -16.64 19.09
C ALA A 202 -10.65 -17.54 17.96
N ARG A 203 -11.49 -18.00 17.03
CA ARG A 203 -11.10 -18.87 15.91
C ARG A 203 -10.40 -18.12 14.77
N SER A 204 -10.44 -16.78 14.80
CA SER A 204 -9.60 -15.93 13.95
C SER A 204 -8.12 -16.06 14.34
N ASP A 205 -7.81 -16.02 15.64
CA ASP A 205 -6.44 -16.25 16.14
C ASP A 205 -5.93 -17.66 15.81
N LEU A 206 -6.82 -18.67 15.80
CA LEU A 206 -6.48 -20.05 15.43
C LEU A 206 -6.13 -20.18 13.94
N TYR A 207 -6.79 -19.43 13.04
CA TYR A 207 -6.40 -19.38 11.62
C TYR A 207 -5.04 -18.72 11.44
N SER A 208 -4.79 -17.59 12.11
CA SER A 208 -3.48 -16.91 12.11
C SER A 208 -2.37 -17.80 12.68
N THR A 209 -2.68 -18.61 13.70
CA THR A 209 -1.77 -19.63 14.25
C THR A 209 -1.54 -20.78 13.25
N GLY A 210 -2.54 -21.14 12.44
CA GLY A 210 -2.37 -22.04 11.30
C GLY A 210 -1.43 -21.48 10.22
N CYS A 211 -1.46 -20.16 9.98
CA CYS A 211 -0.52 -19.49 9.06
C CYS A 211 0.92 -19.52 9.61
N LEU A 212 1.09 -19.27 10.91
CA LEU A 212 2.37 -19.37 11.61
C LEU A 212 2.93 -20.80 11.59
N LEU A 213 2.10 -21.82 11.86
CA LEU A 213 2.49 -23.23 11.79
C LEU A 213 2.91 -23.62 10.37
N PHE A 214 2.16 -23.21 9.35
CA PHE A 214 2.50 -23.45 7.95
C PHE A 214 3.88 -22.87 7.61
N GLU A 215 4.17 -21.64 8.05
CA GLU A 215 5.45 -20.97 7.77
C GLU A 215 6.61 -21.61 8.53
N LEU A 216 6.43 -21.97 9.81
CA LEU A 216 7.40 -22.73 10.58
C LEU A 216 7.78 -24.05 9.89
N LEU A 217 6.81 -24.76 9.32
CA LEU A 217 7.02 -26.04 8.64
C LEU A 217 7.57 -25.93 7.21
N THR A 218 7.56 -24.75 6.58
CA THR A 218 7.90 -24.62 5.13
C THR A 218 8.85 -23.48 4.78
N GLY A 219 9.21 -22.61 5.74
CA GLY A 219 10.02 -21.41 5.52
C GLY A 219 9.31 -20.26 4.79
N ARG A 220 7.99 -20.37 4.53
CA ARG A 220 7.19 -19.37 3.81
C ARG A 220 5.73 -19.34 4.25
N PRO A 221 5.03 -18.20 4.25
CA PRO A 221 3.60 -18.16 4.56
C PRO A 221 2.78 -18.89 3.47
N PRO A 222 1.56 -19.34 3.81
CA PRO A 222 0.69 -20.10 2.89
C PRO A 222 0.29 -19.30 1.66
N PHE A 223 0.17 -17.97 1.80
CA PHE A 223 -0.31 -17.05 0.78
C PHE A 223 0.70 -15.90 0.58
N ILE A 224 1.00 -15.61 -0.68
CA ILE A 224 2.01 -14.63 -1.12
C ILE A 224 1.49 -13.95 -2.40
N GLY A 225 1.61 -12.64 -2.48
CA GLY A 225 1.30 -11.84 -3.66
C GLY A 225 1.79 -10.41 -3.47
N ASP A 226 1.92 -9.68 -4.58
CA ASP A 226 2.67 -8.41 -4.65
C ASP A 226 1.95 -7.21 -4.01
N SER A 227 0.76 -7.43 -3.44
CA SER A 227 0.07 -6.43 -2.61
C SER A 227 -0.64 -7.07 -1.42
N PRO A 228 -0.81 -6.33 -0.30
CA PRO A 228 -1.62 -6.76 0.84
C PRO A 228 -3.07 -7.13 0.47
N VAL A 229 -3.62 -6.52 -0.59
CA VAL A 229 -4.98 -6.80 -1.08
C VAL A 229 -5.03 -8.14 -1.84
N ALA A 230 -4.02 -8.45 -2.65
CA ALA A 230 -3.91 -9.76 -3.31
C ALA A 230 -3.79 -10.88 -2.27
N VAL A 231 -2.92 -10.73 -1.26
CA VAL A 231 -2.81 -11.69 -0.15
C VAL A 231 -4.14 -11.82 0.59
N ALA A 232 -4.81 -10.71 0.94
CA ALA A 232 -6.12 -10.76 1.58
C ALA A 232 -7.18 -11.50 0.72
N TYR A 233 -7.16 -11.36 -0.60
CA TYR A 233 -8.02 -12.11 -1.52
C TYR A 233 -7.73 -13.61 -1.48
N GLN A 234 -6.46 -14.03 -1.53
CA GLN A 234 -6.07 -15.44 -1.38
C GLN A 234 -6.55 -16.01 -0.03
N HIS A 235 -6.41 -15.24 1.06
CA HIS A 235 -6.95 -15.60 2.37
C HIS A 235 -8.48 -15.77 2.38
N VAL A 236 -9.25 -15.02 1.59
CA VAL A 236 -10.72 -15.20 1.48
C VAL A 236 -11.13 -16.32 0.51
N ARG A 237 -10.44 -16.51 -0.62
CA ARG A 237 -10.93 -17.33 -1.75
C ARG A 237 -10.11 -18.58 -2.06
N GLU A 238 -8.79 -18.56 -1.92
CA GLU A 238 -7.94 -19.66 -2.38
C GLU A 238 -7.77 -20.72 -1.29
N ALA A 239 -7.87 -22.00 -1.66
CA ALA A 239 -7.59 -23.09 -0.74
C ALA A 239 -6.14 -23.01 -0.25
N ALA A 240 -5.91 -23.24 1.05
CA ALA A 240 -4.56 -23.27 1.58
C ALA A 240 -3.79 -24.46 0.98
N PRO A 241 -2.55 -24.26 0.50
CA PRO A 241 -1.76 -25.37 -0.02
C PRO A 241 -1.33 -26.31 1.11
N VAL A 242 -0.90 -27.52 0.75
CA VAL A 242 -0.50 -28.56 1.72
C VAL A 242 0.97 -28.37 2.10
N PRO A 243 1.35 -28.26 3.39
CA PRO A 243 2.75 -28.06 3.81
C PRO A 243 3.74 -29.03 3.16
N SER A 244 3.41 -30.33 3.10
CA SER A 244 4.26 -31.37 2.49
C SER A 244 4.54 -31.20 0.99
N THR A 245 3.82 -30.31 0.28
CA THR A 245 4.15 -29.95 -1.12
C THR A 245 5.33 -28.99 -1.23
N PHE A 246 5.75 -28.36 -0.14
CA PHE A 246 6.95 -27.51 -0.06
C PHE A 246 8.07 -28.17 0.75
N ALA A 247 7.74 -28.85 1.85
CA ALA A 247 8.70 -29.52 2.74
C ALA A 247 8.34 -31.01 2.88
N SER A 248 9.01 -31.87 2.10
CA SER A 248 8.64 -33.29 1.93
C SER A 248 8.84 -34.19 3.16
N ASP A 249 9.45 -33.65 4.22
CA ASP A 249 9.64 -34.25 5.53
C ASP A 249 8.47 -34.00 6.49
N VAL A 250 7.56 -33.07 6.17
CA VAL A 250 6.34 -32.80 6.97
C VAL A 250 5.37 -33.99 6.90
N PRO A 251 4.95 -34.58 8.04
CA PRO A 251 4.00 -35.71 8.04
C PRO A 251 2.55 -35.31 7.73
N ASP A 252 1.76 -36.26 7.18
CA ASP A 252 0.30 -36.15 6.97
C ASP A 252 -0.47 -35.63 8.19
N THR A 253 -0.05 -36.01 9.41
CA THR A 253 -0.66 -35.53 10.64
C THR A 253 -0.55 -34.01 10.79
N LEU A 254 0.60 -33.41 10.45
CA LEU A 254 0.79 -31.96 10.50
C LEU A 254 0.16 -31.24 9.32
N ASP A 255 0.13 -31.84 8.12
CA ASP A 255 -0.65 -31.33 6.99
C ASP A 255 -2.13 -31.17 7.39
N ARG A 256 -2.74 -32.21 7.94
CA ARG A 256 -4.16 -32.24 8.33
C ARG A 256 -4.49 -31.24 9.43
N ILE A 257 -3.62 -31.12 10.43
CA ILE A 257 -3.76 -30.14 11.51
C ILE A 257 -3.69 -28.71 10.94
N THR A 258 -2.68 -28.43 10.10
CA THR A 258 -2.48 -27.11 9.49
C THR A 258 -3.67 -26.73 8.60
N LEU A 259 -4.14 -27.65 7.76
CA LEU A 259 -5.29 -27.43 6.87
C LEU A 259 -6.63 -27.29 7.64
N LYS A 260 -6.80 -27.97 8.77
CA LYS A 260 -7.97 -27.74 9.66
C LYS A 260 -7.92 -26.35 10.29
N ALA A 261 -6.75 -25.87 10.72
CA ALA A 261 -6.60 -24.50 11.22
C ALA A 261 -6.86 -23.44 10.12
N LEU A 262 -6.40 -23.72 8.89
CA LEU A 262 -6.56 -22.86 7.70
C LEU A 262 -7.89 -23.02 6.95
N ALA A 263 -8.88 -23.73 7.52
CA ALA A 263 -10.20 -23.84 6.94
C ALA A 263 -10.89 -22.46 6.84
N LYS A 264 -11.50 -22.15 5.70
CA LYS A 264 -12.09 -20.82 5.46
C LYS A 264 -13.29 -20.56 6.36
N GLU A 265 -14.20 -21.51 6.45
CA GLU A 265 -15.35 -21.45 7.36
C GLU A 265 -14.96 -21.66 8.81
N ARG A 266 -15.47 -20.77 9.69
CA ARG A 266 -15.03 -20.72 11.09
C ARG A 266 -15.45 -21.95 11.90
N ASP A 267 -16.55 -22.60 11.55
CA ASP A 267 -17.03 -23.83 12.20
C ASP A 267 -16.35 -25.10 11.67
N ALA A 268 -15.56 -25.01 10.60
CA ALA A 268 -14.71 -26.10 10.12
C ALA A 268 -13.31 -26.11 10.76
N ARG A 269 -12.94 -25.04 11.47
CA ARG A 269 -11.67 -24.92 12.22
C ARG A 269 -11.73 -25.66 13.56
N TYR A 270 -10.61 -25.66 14.27
CA TYR A 270 -10.59 -25.97 15.71
C TYR A 270 -11.55 -25.06 16.49
N SER A 271 -12.29 -25.64 17.45
CA SER A 271 -13.24 -24.90 18.29
C SER A 271 -12.56 -24.03 19.34
N SER A 272 -11.35 -24.40 19.75
CA SER A 272 -10.56 -23.76 20.81
C SER A 272 -9.05 -24.01 20.63
N ALA A 273 -8.22 -23.16 21.24
CA ALA A 273 -6.76 -23.35 21.24
C ALA A 273 -6.33 -24.65 21.94
N ALA A 274 -7.09 -25.11 22.95
CA ALA A 274 -6.86 -26.38 23.64
C ALA A 274 -6.99 -27.60 22.72
N GLU A 275 -8.03 -27.61 21.86
CA GLU A 275 -8.26 -28.68 20.87
C GLU A 275 -7.11 -28.74 19.85
N PHE A 276 -6.67 -27.58 19.35
CA PHE A 276 -5.56 -27.48 18.41
C PHE A 276 -4.23 -27.94 19.05
N ARG A 277 -3.92 -27.51 20.28
CA ARG A 277 -2.71 -27.96 21.00
C ARG A 277 -2.74 -29.47 21.24
N SER A 278 -3.89 -30.02 21.65
CA SER A 278 -4.07 -31.46 21.87
C SER A 278 -3.75 -32.29 20.62
N ASP A 279 -4.18 -31.84 19.44
CA ASP A 279 -3.88 -32.50 18.17
C ASP A 279 -2.38 -32.41 17.81
N LEU A 280 -1.76 -31.24 17.97
CA LEU A 280 -0.33 -31.03 17.73
C LEU A 280 0.55 -31.91 18.62
N GLU A 281 0.29 -31.93 19.93
CA GLU A 281 1.00 -32.80 20.86
C GLU A 281 0.74 -34.29 20.56
N ALA A 282 -0.46 -34.66 20.07
CA ALA A 282 -0.76 -36.02 19.66
C ALA A 282 0.05 -36.43 18.41
N ALA A 283 0.22 -35.53 17.43
CA ALA A 283 1.03 -35.78 16.23
C ALA A 283 2.49 -36.10 16.58
N VAL A 284 3.15 -35.30 17.42
CA VAL A 284 4.54 -35.54 17.87
C VAL A 284 4.68 -36.86 18.65
N ARG A 285 3.63 -37.27 19.39
CA ARG A 285 3.59 -38.56 20.09
C ARG A 285 3.21 -39.75 19.20
N GLY A 286 3.03 -39.56 17.88
CA GLY A 286 2.59 -40.61 16.95
C GLY A 286 1.16 -41.10 17.21
N GLY A 287 0.33 -40.30 17.88
CA GLY A 287 -1.05 -40.61 18.23
C GLY A 287 -2.04 -40.31 17.10
N ALA A 288 -3.30 -40.74 17.31
CA ALA A 288 -4.40 -40.34 16.43
C ALA A 288 -4.80 -38.88 16.69
N VAL A 289 -5.02 -38.13 15.60
CA VAL A 289 -5.41 -36.72 15.61
C VAL A 289 -6.87 -36.56 15.16
N GLY A 290 -7.59 -35.59 15.74
CA GLY A 290 -8.97 -35.24 15.41
C GLY A 290 -9.13 -34.46 14.10
N ALA A 291 -8.03 -33.99 13.50
CA ALA A 291 -8.03 -33.43 12.16
C ALA A 291 -8.44 -34.47 11.08
N PRO A 292 -9.42 -34.17 10.21
CA PRO A 292 -9.81 -35.08 9.12
C PRO A 292 -8.67 -35.29 8.11
N ALA A 293 -8.76 -36.33 7.28
CA ALA A 293 -7.74 -36.62 6.26
C ALA A 293 -7.71 -35.58 5.14
N VAL A 294 -6.53 -35.31 4.54
CA VAL A 294 -6.34 -34.26 3.51
C VAL A 294 -7.32 -34.42 2.33
N GLY A 295 -7.52 -35.65 1.85
CA GLY A 295 -8.49 -35.91 0.78
C GLY A 295 -9.96 -35.63 1.15
N ALA A 296 -10.32 -35.72 2.43
CA ALA A 296 -11.65 -35.37 2.91
C ALA A 296 -11.81 -33.85 3.07
N LEU A 297 -10.75 -33.12 3.44
CA LEU A 297 -10.70 -31.66 3.42
C LEU A 297 -10.83 -31.11 1.99
N ALA A 298 -10.12 -31.70 1.03
CA ALA A 298 -10.25 -31.34 -0.39
C ALA A 298 -11.65 -31.61 -0.94
N ALA A 299 -12.26 -32.75 -0.60
CA ALA A 299 -13.65 -33.05 -0.96
C ALA A 299 -14.64 -32.08 -0.30
N ALA A 300 -14.45 -31.72 0.97
CA ALA A 300 -15.29 -30.74 1.66
C ALA A 300 -15.15 -29.33 1.04
N ALA A 301 -13.95 -28.92 0.62
CA ALA A 301 -13.74 -27.65 -0.08
C ALA A 301 -14.44 -27.62 -1.46
N LEU A 302 -14.46 -28.74 -2.18
CA LEU A 302 -15.22 -28.90 -3.43
C LEU A 302 -16.74 -28.94 -3.24
N ILE A 303 -17.23 -29.29 -2.03
CA ILE A 303 -18.64 -29.24 -1.65
C ILE A 303 -19.05 -27.86 -1.10
N ALA A 304 -18.09 -27.08 -0.59
CA ALA A 304 -18.31 -25.75 -0.02
C ALA A 304 -18.48 -24.63 -1.06
N THR A 305 -18.38 -24.92 -2.36
CA THR A 305 -18.94 -24.04 -3.39
C THR A 305 -20.46 -24.01 -3.23
N PRO A 306 -21.13 -22.84 -3.28
CA PRO A 306 -22.60 -22.76 -3.20
C PRO A 306 -23.23 -23.26 -4.52
N ALA A 307 -23.24 -24.58 -4.69
CA ALA A 307 -24.11 -25.23 -5.65
C ALA A 307 -25.57 -25.08 -5.18
N THR A 308 -26.42 -24.59 -6.07
CA THR A 308 -27.88 -24.52 -5.88
C THR A 308 -28.49 -25.90 -5.65
N GLU A 309 -29.71 -25.93 -5.10
CA GLU A 309 -30.32 -27.11 -4.49
C GLU A 309 -30.35 -28.36 -5.40
N ALA A 310 -29.73 -29.45 -4.93
CA ALA A 310 -29.74 -30.74 -5.60
C ALA A 310 -30.13 -31.88 -4.63
N THR A 311 -31.44 -32.15 -4.55
CA THR A 311 -32.02 -33.22 -3.72
C THR A 311 -31.46 -34.60 -4.07
N GLN A 312 -30.62 -35.20 -3.20
CA GLN A 312 -30.18 -36.58 -3.41
C GLN A 312 -31.28 -37.58 -3.06
N VAL A 313 -31.55 -38.47 -4.02
CA VAL A 313 -32.65 -39.45 -3.96
C VAL A 313 -32.25 -40.67 -3.12
N MET A 314 -33.01 -40.95 -2.06
CA MET A 314 -32.83 -42.16 -1.26
C MET A 314 -33.66 -43.33 -1.83
N ALA A 315 -32.98 -44.38 -2.31
CA ALA A 315 -33.62 -45.57 -2.87
C ALA A 315 -34.22 -46.51 -1.79
N PRO A 316 -35.25 -47.32 -2.11
CA PRO A 316 -36.12 -47.91 -1.08
C PRO A 316 -35.66 -49.28 -0.53
N PRO A 317 -35.79 -49.53 0.79
CA PRO A 317 -35.72 -50.87 1.36
C PRO A 317 -37.06 -51.61 1.20
N VAL A 318 -37.03 -52.83 0.63
CA VAL A 318 -38.21 -53.71 0.54
C VAL A 318 -38.43 -54.42 1.88
N ALA A 319 -39.62 -54.25 2.47
CA ALA A 319 -39.98 -54.88 3.75
C ALA A 319 -40.70 -56.23 3.54
N THR A 320 -40.06 -57.35 3.92
CA THR A 320 -40.67 -58.68 4.00
C THR A 320 -40.87 -59.16 5.44
N THR A 321 -42.04 -59.74 5.68
CA THR A 321 -42.58 -60.21 6.97
C THR A 321 -41.76 -61.30 7.66
N GLN A 322 -41.62 -61.25 9.00
CA GLN A 322 -41.93 -62.37 9.92
C GLN A 322 -41.98 -61.97 11.42
N ALA A 323 -42.29 -62.92 12.30
CA ALA A 323 -43.01 -62.71 13.56
C ALA A 323 -42.20 -62.75 14.88
N MET A 324 -42.89 -62.37 15.97
CA MET A 324 -42.85 -62.78 17.41
C MET A 324 -41.79 -63.80 17.89
N PRO A 325 -41.34 -63.81 19.18
CA PRO A 325 -42.12 -63.45 20.41
C PRO A 325 -41.35 -62.64 21.50
N PRO A 326 -42.01 -62.27 22.64
CA PRO A 326 -41.38 -61.49 23.73
C PRO A 326 -40.82 -62.33 24.90
N ALA A 327 -39.92 -61.74 25.71
CA ALA A 327 -39.38 -62.37 26.93
C ALA A 327 -39.17 -61.38 28.11
N THR A 328 -39.93 -61.61 29.19
CA THR A 328 -39.56 -61.56 30.63
C THR A 328 -38.52 -60.57 31.20
N SER A 329 -38.94 -59.78 32.20
CA SER A 329 -38.08 -59.17 33.25
C SER A 329 -37.51 -60.22 34.23
N PRO A 330 -36.47 -59.91 35.03
CA PRO A 330 -36.72 -59.55 36.45
C PRO A 330 -35.66 -58.65 37.16
N TRP A 331 -36.06 -58.00 38.29
CA TRP A 331 -35.23 -57.44 39.41
C TRP A 331 -34.08 -56.42 39.03
N ALA A 332 -33.70 -55.39 39.80
CA ALA A 332 -33.68 -55.21 41.25
C ALA A 332 -33.46 -53.73 41.70
N SER A 333 -34.20 -53.26 42.73
CA SER A 333 -33.75 -52.25 43.74
C SER A 333 -33.44 -50.79 43.26
N THR A 334 -33.56 -49.69 44.02
CA THR A 334 -33.99 -49.46 45.43
C THR A 334 -34.64 -48.06 45.58
N GLY A 335 -35.60 -47.88 46.50
CA GLY A 335 -35.61 -46.67 47.37
C GLY A 335 -36.55 -45.49 47.09
N ALA A 336 -37.79 -45.58 47.60
CA ALA A 336 -38.60 -44.48 48.20
C ALA A 336 -39.07 -43.29 47.29
N ALA A 337 -40.10 -42.49 47.62
CA ALA A 337 -40.94 -42.40 48.83
C ALA A 337 -42.36 -41.82 48.54
N VAL A 338 -43.32 -41.96 49.50
CA VAL A 338 -44.60 -41.19 49.65
C VAL A 338 -45.61 -41.34 48.48
N ALA A 339 -46.68 -42.16 48.58
CA ALA A 339 -48.00 -41.90 49.21
C ALA A 339 -48.85 -40.81 48.48
N THR A 340 -50.18 -40.91 48.34
CA THR A 340 -51.22 -41.46 49.25
C THR A 340 -52.28 -42.36 48.57
N ALA A 341 -53.21 -42.90 49.38
CA ALA A 341 -54.13 -44.00 49.06
C ALA A 341 -55.51 -43.60 48.48
N GLY A 342 -56.19 -44.57 47.84
CA GLY A 342 -57.66 -44.75 47.82
C GLY A 342 -58.04 -45.97 48.68
N PRO A 343 -59.01 -46.84 48.32
CA PRO A 343 -60.15 -46.73 47.41
C PRO A 343 -61.43 -46.54 48.29
N PRO A 344 -62.49 -47.40 48.40
CA PRO A 344 -63.05 -48.52 47.60
C PRO A 344 -63.97 -47.97 46.47
N GLU A 345 -65.13 -48.44 45.99
CA GLU A 345 -66.15 -49.52 46.23
C GLU A 345 -66.81 -49.81 44.84
N GLU A 346 -67.57 -50.86 44.49
CA GLU A 346 -67.79 -52.29 44.83
C GLU A 346 -68.71 -52.88 43.70
N ASP A 347 -68.67 -54.21 43.51
CA ASP A 347 -69.65 -55.15 42.92
C ASP A 347 -70.30 -55.12 41.49
N GLU A 348 -70.41 -56.37 41.01
CA GLU A 348 -71.28 -57.07 40.04
C GLU A 348 -72.22 -56.35 39.03
N GLY A 349 -72.46 -57.01 37.87
CA GLY A 349 -73.72 -56.71 37.14
C GLY A 349 -74.00 -57.18 35.70
N ASN A 350 -73.66 -58.41 35.30
CA ASN A 350 -74.51 -59.25 34.41
C ASN A 350 -75.25 -58.63 33.17
N LYS A 351 -74.82 -59.02 31.93
CA LYS A 351 -75.64 -59.34 30.71
C LYS A 351 -76.69 -58.28 30.22
N ARG A 352 -76.78 -57.87 28.93
CA ARG A 352 -76.32 -58.39 27.61
C ARG A 352 -76.36 -57.25 26.56
N PRO A 353 -75.79 -57.41 25.34
CA PRO A 353 -75.60 -56.32 24.35
C PRO A 353 -76.73 -56.18 23.31
N TRP A 354 -76.71 -55.11 22.50
CA TRP A 354 -76.53 -55.20 21.01
C TRP A 354 -76.50 -53.87 20.24
N LEU A 355 -76.82 -52.71 20.83
CA LEU A 355 -77.07 -51.46 20.06
C LEU A 355 -75.85 -50.56 19.76
N LEU A 356 -74.68 -50.79 20.38
CA LEU A 356 -73.53 -49.87 20.25
C LEU A 356 -72.76 -49.87 18.90
N PRO A 357 -72.52 -51.00 18.20
CA PRO A 357 -71.60 -51.00 17.05
C PRO A 357 -72.12 -50.23 15.83
N LEU A 358 -73.44 -50.04 15.70
CA LEU A 358 -74.04 -49.31 14.57
C LEU A 358 -73.69 -47.80 14.61
N LEU A 359 -73.71 -47.19 15.79
CA LEU A 359 -73.38 -45.77 15.97
C LEU A 359 -71.89 -45.50 15.77
N ILE A 360 -71.02 -46.41 16.22
CA ILE A 360 -69.57 -46.31 16.01
C ILE A 360 -69.25 -46.41 14.51
N GLY A 361 -69.89 -47.33 13.76
CA GLY A 361 -69.73 -47.44 12.31
C GLY A 361 -70.10 -46.16 11.56
N ILE A 362 -71.20 -45.51 11.93
CA ILE A 362 -71.62 -44.23 11.32
C ILE A 362 -70.66 -43.09 11.69
N ALA A 363 -70.19 -43.03 12.94
CA ALA A 363 -69.20 -42.03 13.36
C ALA A 363 -67.86 -42.19 12.63
N VAL A 364 -67.36 -43.42 12.47
CA VAL A 364 -66.13 -43.71 11.72
C VAL A 364 -66.29 -43.39 10.23
N LEU A 365 -67.44 -43.69 9.61
CA LEU A 365 -67.71 -43.32 8.22
C LEU A 365 -67.87 -41.80 8.04
N ALA A 366 -68.44 -41.09 9.00
CA ALA A 366 -68.53 -39.63 8.97
C ALA A 366 -67.14 -38.98 9.11
N VAL A 367 -66.30 -39.45 10.05
CA VAL A 367 -64.91 -38.98 10.21
C VAL A 367 -64.07 -39.33 8.99
N ALA A 368 -64.18 -40.56 8.46
CA ALA A 368 -63.48 -40.95 7.23
C ALA A 368 -63.95 -40.15 6.00
N GLY A 369 -65.25 -39.82 5.91
CA GLY A 369 -65.81 -38.96 4.88
C GLY A 369 -65.31 -37.51 5.00
N ILE A 370 -65.25 -36.97 6.22
CA ILE A 370 -64.70 -35.62 6.48
C ILE A 370 -63.20 -35.59 6.18
N VAL A 371 -62.43 -36.60 6.59
CA VAL A 371 -61.00 -36.72 6.29
C VAL A 371 -60.76 -36.88 4.78
N ALA A 372 -61.54 -37.71 4.09
CA ALA A 372 -61.46 -37.85 2.64
C ALA A 372 -61.84 -36.56 1.90
N LEU A 373 -62.82 -35.80 2.39
CA LEU A 373 -63.23 -34.51 1.82
C LEU A 373 -62.19 -33.41 2.12
N LEU A 374 -61.58 -33.42 3.30
CA LEU A 374 -60.46 -32.53 3.64
C LEU A 374 -59.22 -32.86 2.78
N ILE A 375 -58.88 -34.12 2.55
CA ILE A 375 -57.79 -34.53 1.65
C ILE A 375 -58.12 -34.16 0.20
N ALA A 376 -59.34 -34.43 -0.27
CA ALA A 376 -59.76 -34.08 -1.63
C ALA A 376 -59.83 -32.56 -1.88
N ASN A 377 -60.04 -31.76 -0.83
CA ASN A 377 -60.03 -30.30 -0.92
C ASN A 377 -58.64 -29.70 -0.67
N ALA A 378 -57.76 -30.37 0.09
CA ALA A 378 -56.34 -30.01 0.21
C ALA A 378 -55.55 -30.30 -1.07
N ASN A 379 -55.91 -31.37 -1.80
CA ASN A 379 -55.34 -31.68 -3.12
C ASN A 379 -55.91 -30.83 -4.27
N LYS A 380 -56.69 -29.78 -3.98
CA LYS A 380 -56.84 -28.64 -4.91
C LYS A 380 -55.68 -27.66 -4.75
N SER A 381 -54.48 -28.18 -4.96
CA SER A 381 -53.32 -27.35 -5.28
C SER A 381 -53.60 -26.67 -6.61
N ASN A 382 -53.92 -25.38 -6.59
CA ASN A 382 -53.60 -24.51 -7.71
C ASN A 382 -52.07 -24.39 -7.74
N ALA A 383 -51.39 -25.40 -8.30
CA ALA A 383 -50.01 -25.21 -8.71
C ALA A 383 -50.02 -24.07 -9.76
N PRO A 384 -49.21 -23.01 -9.60
CA PRO A 384 -49.04 -22.05 -10.68
C PRO A 384 -48.53 -22.80 -11.92
N GLU A 385 -49.04 -22.42 -13.10
CA GLU A 385 -48.50 -22.97 -14.35
C GLU A 385 -47.03 -22.51 -14.47
N PRO A 386 -46.07 -23.41 -14.73
CA PRO A 386 -44.66 -23.05 -14.79
C PRO A 386 -44.42 -22.11 -15.97
N ILE A 387 -43.78 -20.98 -15.69
CA ILE A 387 -43.34 -19.99 -16.66
C ILE A 387 -41.89 -20.34 -17.02
N THR A 388 -41.57 -20.43 -18.31
CA THR A 388 -40.20 -20.65 -18.76
C THR A 388 -39.43 -19.33 -18.83
N VAL A 389 -38.23 -19.26 -18.24
CA VAL A 389 -37.36 -18.09 -18.37
C VAL A 389 -37.05 -17.81 -19.86
N PRO A 390 -37.38 -16.61 -20.39
CA PRO A 390 -37.22 -16.30 -21.81
C PRO A 390 -35.75 -16.12 -22.22
N SER A 391 -35.46 -16.38 -23.49
CA SER A 391 -34.15 -16.11 -24.08
C SER A 391 -33.91 -14.61 -24.20
N VAL A 392 -32.96 -14.09 -23.41
CA VAL A 392 -32.54 -12.68 -23.45
C VAL A 392 -31.04 -12.50 -23.71
N VAL A 393 -30.28 -13.59 -23.88
CA VAL A 393 -28.84 -13.54 -24.16
C VAL A 393 -28.56 -12.83 -25.48
N GLY A 394 -27.66 -11.85 -25.45
CA GLY A 394 -27.35 -10.98 -26.60
C GLY A 394 -28.39 -9.88 -26.89
N MET A 395 -29.47 -9.77 -26.11
CA MET A 395 -30.35 -8.59 -26.15
C MET A 395 -29.75 -7.42 -25.38
N THR A 396 -30.14 -6.19 -25.71
CA THR A 396 -29.81 -5.01 -24.89
C THR A 396 -30.53 -5.10 -23.53
N ALA A 397 -29.97 -4.48 -22.50
CA ALA A 397 -30.53 -4.51 -21.14
C ALA A 397 -32.02 -4.11 -21.07
N ALA A 398 -32.43 -3.10 -21.85
CA ALA A 398 -33.83 -2.66 -21.93
C ALA A 398 -34.76 -3.69 -22.61
N ALA A 399 -34.29 -4.38 -23.66
CA ALA A 399 -35.06 -5.43 -24.32
C ALA A 399 -35.12 -6.71 -23.47
N ALA A 400 -34.08 -6.99 -22.68
CA ALA A 400 -34.08 -8.06 -21.69
C ALA A 400 -35.06 -7.78 -20.53
N GLU A 401 -35.13 -6.52 -20.06
CA GLU A 401 -36.11 -6.08 -19.06
C GLU A 401 -37.55 -6.19 -19.58
N GLU A 402 -37.81 -5.72 -20.80
CA GLU A 402 -39.11 -5.87 -21.49
C GLU A 402 -39.51 -7.36 -21.60
N ALA A 403 -38.64 -8.22 -22.13
CA ALA A 403 -38.92 -9.64 -22.30
C ALA A 403 -39.15 -10.41 -20.99
N ILE A 404 -38.44 -10.07 -19.91
CA ILE A 404 -38.63 -10.68 -18.58
C ILE A 404 -39.94 -10.21 -17.92
N THR A 405 -40.29 -8.94 -18.07
CA THR A 405 -41.54 -8.38 -17.51
C THR A 405 -42.79 -8.82 -18.28
N ASP A 406 -42.72 -8.95 -19.62
CA ASP A 406 -43.77 -9.56 -20.45
C ASP A 406 -44.03 -11.03 -20.11
N ALA A 407 -43.01 -11.75 -19.61
CA ALA A 407 -43.15 -13.10 -19.07
C ALA A 407 -43.78 -13.14 -17.66
N ASN A 408 -44.17 -11.99 -17.07
CA ASN A 408 -44.69 -11.85 -15.71
C ASN A 408 -43.69 -12.33 -14.63
N LEU A 409 -42.40 -12.02 -14.83
CA LEU A 409 -41.29 -12.27 -13.93
C LEU A 409 -40.63 -10.95 -13.51
N ILE A 410 -39.91 -10.95 -12.38
CA ILE A 410 -39.23 -9.75 -11.86
C ILE A 410 -37.81 -9.67 -12.43
N PHE A 411 -37.53 -8.63 -13.22
CA PHE A 411 -36.19 -8.34 -13.72
C PHE A 411 -35.28 -7.80 -12.62
N VAL A 412 -34.08 -8.39 -12.48
CA VAL A 412 -33.01 -7.91 -11.60
C VAL A 412 -31.73 -7.75 -12.40
N ARG A 413 -31.27 -6.50 -12.60
CA ARG A 413 -29.99 -6.22 -13.27
C ARG A 413 -28.81 -6.57 -12.36
N ALA A 414 -27.91 -7.41 -12.87
CA ALA A 414 -26.55 -7.57 -12.39
C ALA A 414 -25.56 -7.15 -13.48
N GLU A 415 -24.30 -6.94 -13.14
CA GLU A 415 -23.26 -6.50 -14.07
C GLU A 415 -22.05 -7.45 -14.02
N GLU A 416 -21.52 -7.79 -15.19
CA GLU A 416 -20.45 -8.77 -15.38
C GLU A 416 -19.56 -8.31 -16.55
N ALA A 417 -18.24 -8.48 -16.45
CA ALA A 417 -17.34 -8.15 -17.56
C ALA A 417 -17.36 -9.26 -18.61
N SER A 418 -17.31 -8.89 -19.90
CA SER A 418 -17.25 -9.85 -21.00
C SER A 418 -16.45 -9.35 -22.18
N ASP A 419 -15.48 -10.16 -22.60
CA ASP A 419 -14.65 -9.90 -23.77
C ASP A 419 -15.35 -10.25 -25.10
N THR A 420 -16.56 -10.83 -25.03
CA THR A 420 -17.30 -11.41 -26.18
C THR A 420 -18.70 -10.83 -26.38
N VAL A 421 -19.25 -10.14 -25.38
CA VAL A 421 -20.59 -9.52 -25.42
C VAL A 421 -20.43 -8.01 -25.29
N GLU A 422 -20.96 -7.24 -26.24
CA GLU A 422 -20.89 -5.77 -26.21
C GLU A 422 -21.54 -5.19 -24.94
N ALA A 423 -21.02 -4.05 -24.46
CA ALA A 423 -21.56 -3.40 -23.28
C ALA A 423 -23.07 -3.10 -23.39
N GLU A 424 -23.78 -3.08 -22.26
CA GLU A 424 -25.25 -2.97 -22.17
C GLU A 424 -26.04 -4.11 -22.84
N HIS A 425 -25.41 -5.24 -23.19
CA HIS A 425 -26.10 -6.46 -23.63
C HIS A 425 -26.01 -7.59 -22.59
N ALA A 426 -27.05 -8.42 -22.50
CA ALA A 426 -27.12 -9.52 -21.54
C ALA A 426 -26.21 -10.70 -21.93
N ILE A 427 -25.38 -11.15 -20.99
CA ILE A 427 -24.47 -12.29 -21.12
C ILE A 427 -25.20 -13.61 -20.81
N ARG A 428 -25.98 -13.62 -19.73
CA ARG A 428 -26.65 -14.81 -19.17
C ARG A 428 -27.70 -14.42 -18.13
N THR A 429 -28.58 -15.36 -17.78
CA THR A 429 -29.56 -15.21 -16.68
C THR A 429 -29.26 -16.17 -15.53
N ASN A 430 -29.85 -15.90 -14.36
CA ASN A 430 -29.99 -16.86 -13.26
C ASN A 430 -31.39 -16.71 -12.63
N PRO A 431 -32.26 -17.73 -12.66
CA PRO A 431 -32.11 -19.03 -13.35
C PRO A 431 -31.81 -18.92 -14.85
N GLU A 432 -31.22 -19.98 -15.42
CA GLU A 432 -30.84 -20.04 -16.84
C GLU A 432 -32.06 -20.03 -17.78
N GLU A 433 -31.81 -19.72 -19.06
CA GLU A 433 -32.83 -19.74 -20.12
C GLU A 433 -33.57 -21.10 -20.16
N GLY A 434 -34.90 -21.05 -20.28
CA GLY A 434 -35.74 -22.24 -20.35
C GLY A 434 -35.98 -22.96 -19.01
N ALA A 435 -35.43 -22.47 -17.90
CA ALA A 435 -35.78 -22.96 -16.57
C ALA A 435 -37.27 -22.71 -16.26
N GLU A 436 -37.92 -23.65 -15.58
CA GLU A 436 -39.30 -23.49 -15.08
C GLU A 436 -39.28 -22.72 -13.75
N VAL A 437 -39.94 -21.57 -13.73
CA VAL A 437 -40.11 -20.68 -12.57
C VAL A 437 -41.60 -20.35 -12.36
N THR A 438 -41.95 -19.69 -11.26
CA THR A 438 -43.32 -19.25 -10.98
C THR A 438 -43.51 -17.76 -11.27
N ALA A 439 -44.77 -17.33 -11.39
CA ALA A 439 -45.12 -15.92 -11.56
C ALA A 439 -44.55 -15.07 -10.41
N GLU A 440 -44.03 -13.89 -10.73
CA GLU A 440 -43.37 -12.96 -9.79
C GLU A 440 -41.98 -13.43 -9.26
N ASP A 441 -41.41 -14.56 -9.73
CA ASP A 441 -40.03 -14.93 -9.40
C ASP A 441 -39.00 -13.95 -9.99
N ALA A 442 -37.88 -13.77 -9.28
CA ALA A 442 -36.83 -12.81 -9.63
C ALA A 442 -35.73 -13.44 -10.51
N ILE A 443 -35.62 -12.98 -11.76
CA ILE A 443 -34.58 -13.40 -12.71
C ILE A 443 -33.45 -12.38 -12.70
N THR A 444 -32.26 -12.83 -12.31
CA THR A 444 -31.04 -12.01 -12.37
C THR A 444 -30.46 -12.06 -13.76
N VAL A 445 -30.47 -10.95 -14.49
CA VAL A 445 -29.87 -10.82 -15.83
C VAL A 445 -28.51 -10.13 -15.70
N PHE A 446 -27.45 -10.82 -16.11
CA PHE A 446 -26.08 -10.31 -16.06
C PHE A 446 -25.78 -9.53 -17.34
N ILE A 447 -25.66 -8.21 -17.21
CA ILE A 447 -25.39 -7.28 -18.30
C ILE A 447 -23.88 -7.07 -18.45
N SER A 448 -23.40 -7.08 -19.70
CA SER A 448 -22.01 -6.82 -20.03
C SER A 448 -21.61 -5.37 -19.75
N THR A 449 -20.47 -5.21 -19.06
CA THR A 449 -19.75 -3.93 -18.98
C THR A 449 -18.66 -3.78 -20.06
N GLY A 450 -18.54 -4.77 -20.96
CA GLY A 450 -17.47 -4.91 -21.94
C GLY A 450 -16.23 -5.62 -21.38
N PRO A 451 -15.11 -5.65 -22.14
CA PRO A 451 -13.86 -6.25 -21.68
C PRO A 451 -13.27 -5.48 -20.50
N ALA A 452 -12.57 -6.19 -19.61
CA ALA A 452 -12.02 -5.59 -18.38
C ALA A 452 -11.05 -4.44 -18.70
N SER A 453 -11.42 -3.22 -18.26
CA SER A 453 -10.60 -2.01 -18.44
C SER A 453 -9.74 -1.72 -17.21
N LEU A 454 -8.51 -1.31 -17.47
CA LEU A 454 -7.45 -1.04 -16.51
C LEU A 454 -6.90 0.36 -16.74
N ALA A 455 -6.67 1.14 -15.69
CA ALA A 455 -5.97 2.40 -15.81
C ALA A 455 -4.45 2.16 -15.90
N VAL A 456 -3.78 2.74 -16.89
CA VAL A 456 -2.30 2.74 -16.95
C VAL A 456 -1.75 3.45 -15.71
N PRO A 457 -0.94 2.81 -14.87
CA PRO A 457 -0.37 3.43 -13.67
C PRO A 457 0.68 4.50 -14.03
N ASP A 458 0.93 5.42 -13.12
CA ASP A 458 2.12 6.27 -13.20
C ASP A 458 3.36 5.49 -12.75
N VAL A 459 4.28 5.27 -13.69
CA VAL A 459 5.58 4.62 -13.50
C VAL A 459 6.75 5.59 -13.71
N SER A 460 6.50 6.90 -13.77
CA SER A 460 7.57 7.90 -13.88
C SER A 460 8.52 7.86 -12.67
N GLY A 461 9.81 8.08 -12.92
CA GLY A 461 10.87 7.98 -11.92
C GLY A 461 11.26 6.55 -11.50
N ARG A 462 10.57 5.51 -11.99
CA ARG A 462 10.98 4.11 -11.83
C ARG A 462 12.04 3.72 -12.84
N THR A 463 12.86 2.71 -12.54
CA THR A 463 13.70 2.08 -13.56
C THR A 463 12.86 1.40 -14.63
N GLU A 464 13.43 1.23 -15.82
CA GLU A 464 12.81 0.51 -16.95
C GLU A 464 12.33 -0.91 -16.55
N GLN A 465 13.06 -1.61 -15.68
CA GLN A 465 12.67 -2.91 -15.14
C GLN A 465 11.48 -2.81 -14.19
N GLU A 466 11.55 -1.99 -13.13
CA GLU A 466 10.42 -1.78 -12.20
C GLU A 466 9.14 -1.37 -12.92
N ALA A 467 9.24 -0.45 -13.89
CA ALA A 467 8.11 -0.02 -14.70
C ALA A 467 7.52 -1.16 -15.53
N THR A 468 8.38 -2.05 -16.06
CA THR A 468 7.96 -3.24 -16.80
C THR A 468 7.27 -4.26 -15.90
N ASP A 469 7.81 -4.51 -14.71
CA ASP A 469 7.25 -5.44 -13.73
C ASP A 469 5.88 -4.93 -13.22
N ILE A 470 5.73 -3.62 -12.98
CA ILE A 470 4.46 -2.99 -12.59
C ILE A 470 3.40 -3.11 -13.70
N LEU A 471 3.75 -2.81 -14.95
CA LEU A 471 2.80 -2.86 -16.06
C LEU A 471 2.37 -4.30 -16.39
N THR A 472 3.33 -5.23 -16.43
CA THR A 472 3.05 -6.65 -16.68
C THR A 472 2.31 -7.32 -15.51
N GLY A 473 2.58 -6.94 -14.27
CA GLY A 473 1.83 -7.39 -13.09
C GLY A 473 0.36 -6.96 -13.08
N LEU A 474 0.00 -5.88 -13.79
CA LEU A 474 -1.40 -5.49 -14.05
C LEU A 474 -2.02 -6.20 -15.27
N GLY A 475 -1.27 -7.02 -16.01
CA GLY A 475 -1.73 -7.66 -17.24
C GLY A 475 -1.70 -6.73 -18.47
N LEU A 476 -0.88 -5.67 -18.45
CA LEU A 476 -0.58 -4.86 -19.63
C LEU A 476 0.71 -5.36 -20.29
N VAL A 477 0.79 -5.26 -21.62
CA VAL A 477 1.97 -5.67 -22.39
C VAL A 477 2.92 -4.48 -22.51
N VAL A 478 4.21 -4.66 -22.30
CA VAL A 478 5.20 -3.58 -22.51
C VAL A 478 5.79 -3.68 -23.91
N SER A 479 5.83 -2.56 -24.62
CA SER A 479 6.44 -2.45 -25.93
C SER A 479 7.94 -2.69 -25.86
N ALA A 480 8.44 -3.69 -26.61
CA ALA A 480 9.87 -3.91 -26.79
C ALA A 480 10.58 -2.72 -27.49
N ASN A 481 9.81 -1.85 -28.15
CA ASN A 481 10.30 -0.60 -28.74
C ASN A 481 10.12 0.55 -27.74
N ARG A 482 10.95 0.58 -26.69
CA ARG A 482 11.06 1.76 -25.82
C ARG A 482 11.51 2.98 -26.64
N GLN A 483 11.24 4.18 -26.14
CA GLN A 483 11.78 5.42 -26.70
C GLN A 483 12.73 6.11 -25.71
N ASP A 484 13.75 6.78 -26.25
CA ASP A 484 14.72 7.56 -25.49
C ASP A 484 14.20 9.01 -25.33
N ASP A 485 14.31 9.60 -24.14
CA ASP A 485 13.79 10.94 -23.79
C ASP A 485 14.87 11.79 -23.10
N ASP A 486 15.24 12.95 -23.65
CA ASP A 486 16.30 13.82 -23.13
C ASP A 486 15.77 14.76 -22.01
N ASN A 487 15.38 14.18 -20.88
CA ASN A 487 14.61 14.87 -19.84
C ASN A 487 15.45 15.24 -18.59
N PRO A 488 15.64 16.54 -18.25
CA PRO A 488 16.47 16.98 -17.13
C PRO A 488 15.86 16.74 -15.73
N ALA A 489 14.60 16.29 -15.64
CA ALA A 489 13.98 15.91 -14.37
C ALA A 489 14.40 14.52 -13.87
N PHE A 490 14.86 13.63 -14.78
CA PHE A 490 15.07 12.21 -14.49
C PHE A 490 16.51 11.76 -14.78
N PRO A 491 17.19 11.08 -13.84
CA PRO A 491 18.45 10.38 -14.07
C PRO A 491 18.37 9.32 -15.19
N GLN A 492 19.53 8.98 -15.76
CA GLN A 492 19.64 7.95 -16.80
C GLN A 492 19.00 6.62 -16.39
N GLY A 493 18.19 6.02 -17.27
CA GLY A 493 17.57 4.71 -17.07
C GLY A 493 16.27 4.71 -16.27
N GLN A 494 15.76 5.89 -15.86
CA GLN A 494 14.42 6.03 -15.31
C GLN A 494 13.38 6.35 -16.40
N VAL A 495 12.17 5.83 -16.25
CA VAL A 495 11.02 6.15 -17.10
C VAL A 495 10.57 7.59 -16.84
N THR A 496 10.32 8.35 -17.91
CA THR A 496 9.89 9.75 -17.84
C THR A 496 8.38 9.91 -18.03
N LYS A 497 7.78 9.04 -18.85
CA LYS A 497 6.35 8.98 -19.22
C LYS A 497 6.03 7.66 -19.94
N THR A 498 4.75 7.40 -20.18
CA THR A 498 4.24 6.25 -20.95
C THR A 498 3.37 6.71 -22.13
N ASP A 499 3.19 5.84 -23.13
CA ASP A 499 2.15 5.96 -24.15
C ASP A 499 1.44 4.60 -24.34
N PRO A 500 0.14 4.45 -24.00
CA PRO A 500 -0.77 5.48 -23.47
C PRO A 500 -0.32 6.11 -22.14
N ALA A 501 -0.70 7.36 -21.92
CA ALA A 501 -0.31 8.14 -20.74
C ALA A 501 -0.93 7.57 -19.45
N SER A 502 -0.27 7.81 -18.32
CA SER A 502 -0.78 7.41 -17.00
C SER A 502 -2.17 8.00 -16.71
N GLY A 503 -3.03 7.20 -16.08
CA GLY A 503 -4.45 7.49 -15.88
C GLY A 503 -5.36 7.15 -17.08
N THR A 504 -4.81 6.78 -18.25
CA THR A 504 -5.64 6.33 -19.40
C THR A 504 -6.22 4.94 -19.13
N SER A 505 -7.52 4.77 -19.27
CA SER A 505 -8.16 3.44 -19.27
C SER A 505 -7.90 2.71 -20.60
N VAL A 506 -7.38 1.49 -20.52
CA VAL A 506 -7.08 0.60 -21.64
C VAL A 506 -7.63 -0.81 -21.34
N SER A 507 -7.85 -1.65 -22.35
CA SER A 507 -8.25 -3.04 -22.10
C SER A 507 -7.10 -3.87 -21.52
N ALA A 508 -7.40 -4.91 -20.74
CA ALA A 508 -6.40 -5.93 -20.38
C ALA A 508 -5.66 -6.46 -21.63
N GLY A 509 -4.34 -6.70 -21.51
CA GLY A 509 -3.47 -7.07 -22.64
C GLY A 509 -3.05 -5.92 -23.57
N SER A 510 -3.50 -4.68 -23.35
CA SER A 510 -3.08 -3.53 -24.17
C SER A 510 -1.58 -3.24 -24.06
N THR A 511 -0.97 -2.78 -25.16
CA THR A 511 0.46 -2.45 -25.20
C THR A 511 0.72 -1.03 -24.69
N VAL A 512 1.71 -0.87 -23.81
CA VAL A 512 2.21 0.40 -23.28
C VAL A 512 3.67 0.59 -23.67
N THR A 513 4.02 1.75 -24.21
CA THR A 513 5.39 2.14 -24.57
C THR A 513 6.02 2.97 -23.45
N LEU A 514 7.22 2.59 -23.02
CA LEU A 514 8.02 3.34 -22.06
C LEU A 514 8.89 4.38 -22.77
N PHE A 515 8.96 5.59 -22.22
CA PHE A 515 9.96 6.59 -22.55
C PHE A 515 10.99 6.65 -21.42
N VAL A 516 12.28 6.45 -21.73
CA VAL A 516 13.36 6.29 -20.74
C VAL A 516 14.37 7.43 -20.87
N SER A 517 14.76 8.00 -19.73
CA SER A 517 15.76 9.06 -19.67
C SER A 517 17.12 8.58 -20.16
N THR A 518 17.66 9.27 -21.16
CA THR A 518 19.01 9.06 -21.68
C THR A 518 20.12 9.50 -20.71
N GLY A 519 19.77 10.30 -19.70
CA GLY A 519 20.73 11.06 -18.88
C GLY A 519 21.33 12.28 -19.60
N ASN A 520 20.84 12.63 -20.78
CA ASN A 520 21.17 13.88 -21.46
C ASN A 520 20.17 14.99 -21.13
N VAL A 521 20.49 16.18 -21.61
CA VAL A 521 19.66 17.37 -21.67
C VAL A 521 20.09 18.18 -22.89
N LEU A 522 19.15 18.87 -23.54
CA LEU A 522 19.44 19.82 -24.62
C LEU A 522 20.05 21.11 -24.04
N VAL A 523 21.22 21.53 -24.52
CA VAL A 523 21.85 22.79 -24.08
C VAL A 523 20.97 23.99 -24.47
N PRO A 524 20.53 24.84 -23.51
CA PRO A 524 19.80 26.07 -23.81
C PRO A 524 20.65 27.11 -24.57
N ASP A 525 19.98 28.04 -25.25
CA ASP A 525 20.64 29.28 -25.69
C ASP A 525 20.65 30.30 -24.56
N VAL A 526 21.87 30.69 -24.14
CA VAL A 526 22.11 31.73 -23.14
C VAL A 526 22.87 32.94 -23.71
N THR A 527 23.13 32.95 -25.03
CA THR A 527 23.79 34.07 -25.72
C THR A 527 23.01 35.37 -25.54
N GLY A 528 23.70 36.47 -25.24
CA GLY A 528 23.07 37.77 -25.04
C GLY A 528 22.27 37.95 -23.74
N LYS A 529 22.21 36.94 -22.86
CA LYS A 529 21.64 37.06 -21.50
C LYS A 529 22.68 37.60 -20.52
N THR A 530 22.25 38.08 -19.36
CA THR A 530 23.20 38.35 -18.27
C THR A 530 23.80 37.05 -17.72
N LYS A 531 25.00 37.14 -17.16
CA LYS A 531 25.69 36.04 -16.47
C LYS A 531 24.80 35.37 -15.41
N ALA A 532 23.98 36.12 -14.69
CA ALA A 532 23.07 35.60 -13.68
C ALA A 532 21.94 34.75 -14.29
N GLU A 533 21.23 35.27 -15.30
CA GLU A 533 20.17 34.55 -16.00
C GLU A 533 20.70 33.31 -16.73
N ALA A 534 21.86 33.43 -17.40
CA ALA A 534 22.54 32.33 -18.06
C ALA A 534 22.90 31.21 -17.07
N THR A 535 23.42 31.58 -15.89
CA THR A 535 23.76 30.62 -14.84
C THR A 535 22.52 29.90 -14.32
N GLN A 536 21.42 30.63 -14.10
CA GLN A 536 20.16 30.03 -13.64
C GLN A 536 19.59 29.04 -14.67
N ILE A 537 19.48 29.44 -15.93
CA ILE A 537 18.92 28.62 -17.02
C ILE A 537 19.72 27.32 -17.22
N LEU A 538 21.06 27.38 -17.11
CA LEU A 538 21.91 26.20 -17.20
C LEU A 538 21.78 25.28 -15.97
N ASN A 539 21.73 25.85 -14.76
CA ASN A 539 21.52 25.08 -13.53
C ASN A 539 20.16 24.35 -13.51
N ASP A 540 19.10 25.01 -14.00
CA ASP A 540 17.76 24.41 -14.11
C ASP A 540 17.76 23.25 -15.12
N ALA A 541 18.51 23.38 -16.22
CA ALA A 541 18.82 22.31 -17.15
C ALA A 541 19.81 21.24 -16.62
N LYS A 542 20.19 21.27 -15.33
CA LYS A 542 21.19 20.37 -14.70
C LYS A 542 22.59 20.44 -15.33
N LEU A 543 22.93 21.54 -16.00
CA LEU A 543 24.25 21.80 -16.53
C LEU A 543 25.08 22.58 -15.50
N GLN A 544 26.40 22.43 -15.56
CA GLN A 544 27.34 23.23 -14.76
C GLN A 544 27.83 24.41 -15.60
N VAL A 545 28.31 25.47 -14.95
CA VAL A 545 28.70 26.72 -15.62
C VAL A 545 30.10 27.12 -15.22
N ASN A 546 30.94 27.39 -16.22
CA ASN A 546 32.24 28.03 -16.07
C ASN A 546 32.25 29.34 -16.87
N THR A 547 32.86 30.40 -16.34
CA THR A 547 32.85 31.73 -16.99
C THR A 547 34.25 32.31 -17.13
N SER A 548 34.61 32.69 -18.35
CA SER A 548 35.83 33.44 -18.67
C SER A 548 35.47 34.86 -19.14
N PRO A 549 36.22 35.91 -18.72
CA PRO A 549 36.01 37.25 -19.26
C PRO A 549 36.50 37.35 -20.71
N VAL A 550 35.84 38.19 -21.51
CA VAL A 550 36.29 38.63 -22.83
C VAL A 550 35.92 40.10 -23.01
N GLU A 551 36.81 40.93 -23.54
CA GLU A 551 36.50 42.33 -23.82
C GLU A 551 35.49 42.43 -24.97
N SER A 552 34.52 43.35 -24.85
CA SER A 552 33.62 43.66 -25.95
C SER A 552 33.25 45.15 -25.98
N ALA A 553 33.35 45.74 -27.16
CA ALA A 553 32.82 47.08 -27.45
C ALA A 553 31.35 47.07 -27.92
N THR A 554 30.71 45.90 -28.04
CA THR A 554 29.36 45.74 -28.63
C THR A 554 28.34 45.08 -27.71
N GLN A 555 28.76 44.35 -26.68
CA GLN A 555 27.89 43.85 -25.60
C GLN A 555 28.11 44.65 -24.31
N ALA A 556 27.05 44.84 -23.52
CA ALA A 556 27.17 45.43 -22.19
C ALA A 556 27.93 44.49 -21.23
N PRO A 557 28.65 45.02 -20.22
CA PRO A 557 29.31 44.19 -19.20
C PRO A 557 28.38 43.17 -18.53
N ASP A 558 28.95 42.04 -18.09
CA ASP A 558 28.23 40.87 -17.54
C ASP A 558 27.23 40.17 -18.51
N THR A 559 27.25 40.50 -19.81
CA THR A 559 26.48 39.77 -20.85
C THR A 559 27.24 38.57 -21.40
N VAL A 560 26.56 37.46 -21.71
CA VAL A 560 27.16 36.31 -22.41
C VAL A 560 27.43 36.65 -23.88
N VAL A 561 28.70 36.59 -24.28
CA VAL A 561 29.17 36.80 -25.66
C VAL A 561 29.11 35.51 -26.48
N SER A 562 29.48 34.37 -25.87
CA SER A 562 29.45 33.05 -26.53
C SER A 562 29.37 31.90 -25.51
N GLN A 563 28.94 30.73 -25.99
CA GLN A 563 28.91 29.45 -25.25
C GLN A 563 29.64 28.37 -26.05
N ASP A 564 30.36 27.46 -25.37
CA ASP A 564 31.22 26.44 -26.04
C ASP A 564 30.43 25.30 -26.71
N VAL A 565 29.22 24.99 -26.23
CA VAL A 565 28.31 24.01 -26.84
C VAL A 565 27.14 24.74 -27.51
N PRO A 566 26.85 24.48 -28.81
CA PRO A 566 25.72 25.10 -29.50
C PRO A 566 24.35 24.77 -28.85
N PRO A 567 23.38 25.69 -28.92
CA PRO A 567 22.02 25.44 -28.45
C PRO A 567 21.37 24.22 -29.11
N ASN A 568 20.48 23.54 -28.37
CA ASN A 568 19.80 22.30 -28.74
C ASN A 568 20.73 21.09 -29.00
N THR A 569 22.00 21.16 -28.61
CA THR A 569 22.89 19.98 -28.60
C THR A 569 22.56 19.12 -27.38
N PRO A 570 22.30 17.80 -27.52
CA PRO A 570 22.16 16.91 -26.37
C PRO A 570 23.53 16.67 -25.72
N VAL A 571 23.63 16.91 -24.42
CA VAL A 571 24.82 16.61 -23.60
C VAL A 571 24.41 15.96 -22.28
N LYS A 572 25.31 15.20 -21.65
CA LYS A 572 25.04 14.60 -20.34
C LYS A 572 24.74 15.65 -19.27
N GLN A 573 23.78 15.35 -18.40
CA GLN A 573 23.55 16.10 -17.15
C GLN A 573 24.87 16.25 -16.38
N GLY A 574 25.12 17.42 -15.80
CA GLY A 574 26.38 17.78 -15.15
C GLY A 574 27.51 18.28 -16.05
N ARG A 575 27.34 18.31 -17.39
CA ARG A 575 28.33 18.89 -18.33
C ARG A 575 28.55 20.38 -18.02
N VAL A 576 29.82 20.78 -17.90
CA VAL A 576 30.25 22.18 -17.71
C VAL A 576 30.19 22.95 -19.04
N ILE A 577 29.21 23.83 -19.21
CA ILE A 577 29.19 24.79 -20.32
C ILE A 577 30.16 25.94 -19.99
N ASN A 578 31.03 26.27 -20.93
CA ASN A 578 31.97 27.38 -20.81
C ASN A 578 31.38 28.61 -21.50
N LEU A 579 31.20 29.69 -20.75
CA LEU A 579 30.68 30.97 -21.24
C LEU A 579 31.79 32.02 -21.32
N GLN A 580 31.81 32.79 -22.40
CA GLN A 580 32.57 34.04 -22.47
C GLN A 580 31.65 35.19 -22.04
N ILE A 581 32.08 35.96 -21.05
CA ILE A 581 31.30 37.06 -20.46
C ILE A 581 31.95 38.39 -20.82
N ALA A 582 31.16 39.32 -21.34
CA ALA A 582 31.60 40.66 -21.72
C ALA A 582 32.16 41.43 -20.52
N THR A 583 33.39 41.90 -20.65
CA THR A 583 33.97 42.98 -19.83
C THR A 583 34.07 44.25 -20.67
N ALA A 584 34.04 45.41 -20.00
CA ALA A 584 34.33 46.67 -20.67
C ALA A 584 35.73 46.61 -21.33
N PRO A 585 35.92 47.21 -22.52
CA PRO A 585 37.22 47.25 -23.16
C PRO A 585 38.18 48.14 -22.38
N THR A 586 39.44 47.74 -22.30
CA THR A 586 40.52 48.51 -21.67
C THR A 586 41.22 49.48 -22.62
N THR A 587 40.93 49.40 -23.92
CA THR A 587 41.47 50.25 -24.98
C THR A 587 40.39 51.04 -25.74
N ALA A 588 40.81 52.10 -26.44
CA ALA A 588 40.04 52.83 -27.43
C ALA A 588 40.93 53.24 -28.62
N THR A 589 40.36 53.32 -29.83
CA THR A 589 41.07 53.84 -31.01
C THR A 589 40.91 55.36 -31.12
N ILE A 590 42.01 56.09 -31.30
CA ILE A 590 42.01 57.54 -31.49
C ILE A 590 41.35 57.86 -32.85
N PRO A 591 40.30 58.70 -32.92
CA PRO A 591 39.62 59.00 -34.18
C PRO A 591 40.51 59.66 -35.25
N ASN A 592 40.22 59.35 -36.51
CA ASN A 592 40.95 59.91 -37.66
C ASN A 592 40.56 61.36 -38.02
N ASP A 593 39.57 61.94 -37.34
CA ASP A 593 38.94 63.22 -37.70
C ASP A 593 39.15 64.33 -36.64
N LEU A 594 40.18 64.23 -35.80
CA LEU A 594 40.47 65.20 -34.74
C LEU A 594 41.16 66.49 -35.24
N VAL A 595 41.93 66.42 -36.33
CA VAL A 595 42.68 67.55 -36.87
C VAL A 595 41.73 68.60 -37.45
N GLY A 596 41.97 69.88 -37.13
CA GLY A 596 41.15 71.03 -37.54
C GLY A 596 39.94 71.34 -36.65
N LYS A 597 39.58 70.46 -35.71
CA LYS A 597 38.57 70.74 -34.67
C LYS A 597 39.14 71.64 -33.56
N THR A 598 38.29 72.21 -32.72
CA THR A 598 38.74 72.93 -31.52
C THR A 598 39.19 71.95 -30.43
N TYR A 599 40.03 72.42 -29.50
CA TYR A 599 40.45 71.63 -28.32
C TYR A 599 39.24 71.04 -27.55
N GLU A 600 38.19 71.85 -27.32
CA GLU A 600 36.98 71.41 -26.61
C GLU A 600 36.22 70.32 -27.36
N GLN A 601 36.14 70.40 -28.69
CA GLN A 601 35.51 69.37 -29.53
C GLN A 601 36.30 68.05 -29.49
N VAL A 602 37.63 68.11 -29.53
CA VAL A 602 38.50 66.92 -29.45
C VAL A 602 38.42 66.28 -28.07
N VAL A 603 38.48 67.06 -26.99
CA VAL A 603 38.31 66.54 -25.61
C VAL A 603 36.95 65.90 -25.43
N ALA A 604 35.86 66.54 -25.86
CA ALA A 604 34.51 65.97 -25.75
C ALA A 604 34.36 64.66 -26.56
N GLN A 605 34.99 64.57 -27.74
CA GLN A 605 34.98 63.36 -28.56
C GLN A 605 35.79 62.22 -27.94
N LEU A 606 36.97 62.50 -27.39
CA LEU A 606 37.80 61.48 -26.72
C LEU A 606 37.16 61.02 -25.39
N GLN A 607 36.55 61.94 -24.63
CA GLN A 607 35.74 61.60 -23.45
C GLN A 607 34.56 60.69 -23.79
N GLY A 608 33.95 60.88 -24.98
CA GLY A 608 32.92 59.99 -25.52
C GLY A 608 33.39 58.55 -25.80
N LEU A 609 34.70 58.30 -25.82
CA LEU A 609 35.32 56.97 -25.97
C LEU A 609 35.83 56.40 -24.63
N GLY A 610 35.58 57.07 -23.50
CA GLY A 610 36.05 56.65 -22.18
C GLY A 610 37.47 57.09 -21.81
N LEU A 611 38.20 57.73 -22.72
CA LEU A 611 39.50 58.35 -22.41
C LEU A 611 39.31 59.50 -21.43
N SER A 612 40.24 59.64 -20.48
CA SER A 612 40.10 60.59 -19.36
C SER A 612 41.30 61.49 -19.10
N SER A 613 42.47 61.16 -19.66
CA SER A 613 43.73 61.86 -19.41
C SER A 613 44.15 62.68 -20.63
N PHE A 614 44.08 64.01 -20.51
CA PHE A 614 44.35 64.95 -21.61
C PHE A 614 45.33 66.03 -21.17
N ASN A 615 46.34 66.27 -22.00
CA ASN A 615 47.31 67.34 -21.83
C ASN A 615 47.25 68.26 -23.05
N ARG A 616 47.36 69.58 -22.84
CA ARG A 616 47.31 70.58 -23.92
C ARG A 616 48.69 71.15 -24.16
N ILE A 617 49.14 71.10 -25.41
CA ILE A 617 50.40 71.69 -25.85
C ILE A 617 50.11 72.70 -26.96
N ASP A 618 50.34 73.98 -26.70
CA ASP A 618 50.18 75.04 -27.70
C ASP A 618 51.47 75.18 -28.54
N GLU A 619 51.39 74.91 -29.84
CA GLU A 619 52.50 74.96 -30.81
C GLU A 619 52.29 76.10 -31.84
N GLN A 620 53.36 76.62 -32.43
CA GLN A 620 53.28 77.62 -33.50
C GLN A 620 53.03 76.92 -34.85
N SER A 621 52.03 77.38 -35.62
CA SER A 621 51.61 76.72 -36.87
C SER A 621 50.86 77.69 -37.79
N GLU A 622 50.91 77.46 -39.09
CA GLU A 622 50.10 78.17 -40.10
C GLU A 622 48.58 77.91 -39.96
N SER A 623 48.19 76.91 -39.15
CA SER A 623 46.77 76.61 -38.85
C SER A 623 46.11 77.70 -37.98
N PRO A 624 44.79 77.93 -38.10
CA PRO A 624 44.09 78.93 -37.29
C PRO A 624 44.23 78.68 -35.79
N ALA A 625 44.46 79.75 -35.02
CA ALA A 625 44.64 79.67 -33.57
C ALA A 625 43.45 79.00 -32.87
N GLY A 626 43.73 78.06 -31.96
CA GLY A 626 42.73 77.26 -31.24
C GLY A 626 42.29 75.97 -31.93
N THR A 627 42.79 75.66 -33.14
CA THR A 627 42.54 74.37 -33.82
C THR A 627 43.59 73.32 -33.47
N VAL A 628 43.18 72.06 -33.36
CA VAL A 628 44.08 70.92 -33.11
C VAL A 628 44.81 70.54 -34.40
N ILE A 629 46.14 70.43 -34.33
CA ILE A 629 47.01 70.13 -35.48
C ILE A 629 47.51 68.68 -35.49
N ARG A 630 47.67 68.05 -34.33
CA ARG A 630 48.00 66.63 -34.15
C ARG A 630 47.64 66.17 -32.73
N THR A 631 47.60 64.86 -32.51
CA THR A 631 47.62 64.23 -31.20
C THR A 631 48.86 63.35 -31.07
N ASP A 632 49.28 63.06 -29.84
CA ASP A 632 50.25 62.03 -29.50
C ASP A 632 49.69 61.19 -28.32
N PRO A 633 49.37 59.89 -28.47
CA PRO A 633 49.46 59.08 -29.69
C PRO A 633 48.58 59.57 -30.85
N THR A 634 48.83 59.04 -32.04
CA THR A 634 48.34 59.60 -33.30
C THR A 634 46.96 59.08 -33.70
N ALA A 635 46.34 59.79 -34.64
CA ALA A 635 45.06 59.41 -35.24
C ALA A 635 45.13 58.00 -35.86
N GLY A 636 44.27 57.11 -35.37
CA GLY A 636 44.24 55.69 -35.75
C GLY A 636 44.95 54.73 -34.78
N ASP A 637 45.73 55.23 -33.81
CA ASP A 637 46.36 54.38 -32.79
C ASP A 637 45.33 53.82 -31.80
N GLU A 638 45.55 52.58 -31.34
CA GLU A 638 44.80 51.96 -30.24
C GLU A 638 45.55 52.18 -28.92
N VAL A 639 44.87 52.76 -27.92
CA VAL A 639 45.47 53.23 -26.66
C VAL A 639 44.68 52.76 -25.44
N PRO A 640 45.33 52.46 -24.30
CA PRO A 640 44.65 52.23 -23.02
C PRO A 640 43.78 53.43 -22.60
N LEU A 641 42.66 53.18 -21.89
CA LEU A 641 41.75 54.25 -21.46
C LEU A 641 42.34 55.24 -20.43
N ASP A 642 43.43 54.85 -19.75
CA ASP A 642 44.21 55.67 -18.81
C ASP A 642 45.44 56.35 -19.45
N GLN A 643 45.73 56.07 -20.73
CA GLN A 643 46.80 56.72 -21.49
C GLN A 643 46.59 58.24 -21.54
N GLN A 644 47.64 59.00 -21.21
CA GLN A 644 47.64 60.45 -21.45
C GLN A 644 47.72 60.72 -22.96
N ILE A 645 46.79 61.52 -23.46
CA ILE A 645 46.78 62.01 -24.84
C ILE A 645 47.25 63.47 -24.84
N ASP A 646 48.38 63.73 -25.50
CA ASP A 646 48.90 65.07 -25.74
C ASP A 646 48.20 65.66 -26.98
N ILE A 647 47.42 66.72 -26.77
CA ILE A 647 46.63 67.40 -27.81
C ILE A 647 47.37 68.68 -28.20
N HIS A 648 47.92 68.70 -29.42
CA HIS A 648 48.69 69.83 -29.92
C HIS A 648 47.78 70.82 -30.63
N VAL A 649 47.74 72.05 -30.12
CA VAL A 649 46.84 73.13 -30.56
C VAL A 649 47.66 74.24 -31.22
N ALA A 650 47.20 74.74 -32.37
CA ALA A 650 47.82 75.88 -33.01
C ALA A 650 47.62 77.16 -32.18
N SER A 651 48.71 77.87 -31.90
CA SER A 651 48.71 79.25 -31.39
C SER A 651 48.53 80.30 -32.50
N GLY A 652 48.58 79.87 -33.77
CA GLY A 652 48.47 80.69 -34.97
C GLY A 652 49.81 80.98 -35.65
N PRO A 653 49.79 81.56 -36.87
CA PRO A 653 51.01 81.94 -37.58
C PRO A 653 51.74 83.05 -36.81
N GLY A 654 53.06 82.93 -36.73
CA GLY A 654 53.88 83.88 -35.98
C GLY A 654 53.90 85.26 -36.63
N ASN A 655 53.61 86.30 -35.84
CA ASN A 655 53.96 87.67 -36.21
C ASN A 655 55.48 87.86 -36.12
N ASP A 656 56.18 87.42 -37.17
CA ASP A 656 57.60 87.69 -37.35
C ASP A 656 57.81 89.23 -37.39
N PRO A 657 58.70 89.81 -36.56
CA PRO A 657 58.85 91.25 -36.49
C PRO A 657 59.39 91.79 -37.82
N ALA A 658 58.66 92.73 -38.42
CA ALA A 658 58.93 93.23 -39.76
C ALA A 658 60.40 93.66 -39.97
N PRO A 659 61.03 93.33 -41.11
CA PRO A 659 62.46 93.51 -41.31
C PRO A 659 62.89 94.97 -41.18
N SER A 660 63.93 95.20 -40.38
CA SER A 660 64.47 96.53 -40.07
C SER A 660 65.01 97.23 -41.32
N ASN A 661 64.30 98.25 -41.79
CA ASN A 661 64.75 99.11 -42.90
C ASN A 661 66.00 99.91 -42.51
N SER A 662 67.15 99.53 -43.07
CA SER A 662 68.43 100.24 -42.90
C SER A 662 68.87 100.90 -44.22
N PRO A 663 68.66 102.23 -44.40
CA PRO A 663 69.30 102.99 -45.48
C PRO A 663 70.80 103.26 -45.17
N PRO A 664 71.62 103.59 -46.19
CA PRO A 664 72.99 103.11 -46.22
C PRO A 664 74.07 104.08 -45.72
N LYS A 665 75.25 103.51 -45.42
CA LYS A 665 76.54 104.20 -45.38
C LYS A 665 76.89 104.86 -46.71
N PRO A 666 77.59 106.01 -46.68
CA PRO A 666 79.06 105.98 -46.73
C PRO A 666 79.75 105.92 -45.35
#